data_AF-A0A672GSB0-F1
#
_entry.id   AF-A0A672GSB0-F1
#
_cell.length_a   1.000
_cell.length_b   1.000
_cell.length_c   1.000
_cell.angle_alpha   90.00
_cell.angle_beta   90.00
_cell.angle_gamma   90.00
#
_symmetry.space_group_name_H-M   'P 1'
#
loop_
_entity.id
_entity.type
_entity.pdbx_description
1 polymer ?
#
loop_
_entity_poly.entity_id
_entity_poly.type
_entity_poly.pdbx_seq_one_letter_code
_entity_poly.pdbx_strand_id
1 'polypeptide(L)'
;MEAVWADRLALFSRGPAAFLSGTTAEAFLAELLRELRDDRAGFSLKLLLLSPLCEHPALLCPSDWVGEETALDLMSVFSQCPSRCVQFRCQLLVALTSVLVCTSCAAASSRASQDFVDLLLQAAQDSQADGSQRPLQETACECLRELEACCPGLLSQRLELLGGLRQRETSRLHQALAGVQAAALRNAVYRLSRDGAAGAGHLKALLGAGAAAAWEADQDSGVTTDPAALRSLVRGPMGTVPTLHTGPDCKELRSAVSSLLEESYLLTPLCQAALLHRLTEVVAMAPGVPPGVFRAQLLRLLGTAEVSLLHATLLMKSAFTDSLFSAEDEAFLLRRLVVLAQHPLLPAPQKLFYTDCLLHFPENRPIGCGDGEESVPVLLTPRLAAVLAPTVFNDGAALLSRLNLLCLVCLEEDEQGGDGVGLPYLYEHLGSLLRIVESGGGGREVVVTFFRAAFLFLSYFHHVERFSSGLTERLCRLYVKHPRLAPHLINLADLTQERLPECRWASGLLEALQKVIVDAPLSQLTPQDLSRHLKTLARVAEEAGVPQRATLRFLSAVTSPSGGCPGVRGDWRLGNGVLAVCRRLLVHPGLDSLLLPLADVLQHVASRHGDTDVQDHARLYYTLLTTLSRDKLAGVLADGAGRQVKKQALSSLVAESEALTGSLTVLQTETPVFRLTEVRPEPGAPAGEGQADQHPGDAAAALEAYRAQFSDAGFASDITLRYELRHADTADAAFSRLFSLRLHFDRTDAHYEALPDASVPCLFGDRPPPALRLTVRPRRPRPTTLRASALFSTADGRTWHGPLPDVPVAFRQTFLPLPAPPSWSRGDRSRLFDGLWEEILAADDDDDSGGADSLFCCGLEEAALDALVERHFLSFLVTDPARGDPVKVLLFLPPASHVLMKIRSEEDAAHFHIATDDWQLLPHMNSFLLSITSCPASS
;
A
#
# COMPACT_ATOMS: atom_id res chain seq x y z
N MET A 1 -4.37 -15.29 -30.20
CA MET A 1 -5.04 -14.00 -29.97
C MET A 1 -5.33 -13.78 -28.48
N GLU A 2 -5.97 -14.73 -27.79
CA GLU A 2 -6.24 -14.62 -26.34
C GLU A 2 -4.97 -14.42 -25.47
N ALA A 3 -3.88 -15.14 -25.76
CA ALA A 3 -2.61 -14.98 -25.04
C ALA A 3 -2.00 -13.56 -25.16
N VAL A 4 -2.15 -12.93 -26.33
CA VAL A 4 -1.63 -11.58 -26.59
C VAL A 4 -2.40 -10.53 -25.77
N TRP A 5 -3.72 -10.70 -25.67
CA TRP A 5 -4.54 -9.82 -24.84
C TRP A 5 -4.33 -10.04 -23.34
N ALA A 6 -4.15 -11.29 -22.90
CA ALA A 6 -3.83 -11.59 -21.51
C ALA A 6 -2.53 -10.90 -21.06
N ASP A 7 -1.48 -10.94 -21.87
CA ASP A 7 -0.21 -10.26 -21.58
C ASP A 7 -0.36 -8.73 -21.57
N ARG A 8 -1.09 -8.16 -22.54
CA ARG A 8 -1.36 -6.72 -22.59
C ARG A 8 -2.15 -6.22 -21.38
N LEU A 9 -3.18 -6.95 -20.96
CA LEU A 9 -3.98 -6.63 -19.76
C LEU A 9 -3.18 -6.79 -18.47
N ALA A 10 -2.26 -7.78 -18.41
CA ALA A 10 -1.34 -7.93 -17.29
C ALA A 10 -0.32 -6.79 -17.19
N LEU A 11 0.12 -6.26 -18.34
CA LEU A 11 0.97 -5.06 -18.37
C LEU A 11 0.21 -3.81 -17.95
N PHE A 12 -1.04 -3.65 -18.40
CA PHE A 12 -1.90 -2.54 -17.99
C PHE A 12 -2.19 -2.57 -16.48
N SER A 13 -2.60 -3.70 -15.91
CA SER A 13 -2.91 -3.82 -14.47
C SER A 13 -1.71 -3.62 -13.54
N ARG A 14 -0.48 -3.90 -14.00
CA ARG A 14 0.75 -3.63 -13.22
C ARG A 14 1.11 -2.15 -13.15
N GLY A 15 0.69 -1.34 -14.13
CA GLY A 15 1.04 0.07 -14.20
C GLY A 15 0.32 0.78 -15.33
N PRO A 16 -0.94 1.22 -15.12
CA PRO A 16 -1.77 1.79 -16.18
C PRO A 16 -1.14 3.03 -16.82
N ALA A 17 -0.58 3.94 -16.02
CA ALA A 17 0.09 5.14 -16.51
C ALA A 17 1.39 4.84 -17.27
N ALA A 18 2.13 3.80 -16.87
CA ALA A 18 3.34 3.36 -17.56
C ALA A 18 3.01 2.67 -18.89
N PHE A 19 1.94 1.88 -18.94
CA PHE A 19 1.45 1.27 -20.17
C PHE A 19 1.00 2.34 -21.18
N LEU A 20 0.21 3.32 -20.73
CA LEU A 20 -0.24 4.44 -21.56
C LEU A 20 0.86 5.46 -21.92
N SER A 21 2.09 5.28 -21.46
CA SER A 21 3.24 6.02 -22.00
C SER A 21 3.68 5.47 -23.36
N GLY A 22 3.38 4.20 -23.66
CA GLY A 22 3.68 3.54 -24.94
C GLY A 22 2.54 3.56 -25.96
N THR A 23 1.31 3.85 -25.52
CA THR A 23 0.08 3.95 -26.35
C THR A 23 -0.86 5.02 -25.80
N THR A 24 -1.73 5.63 -26.62
CA THR A 24 -2.73 6.58 -26.10
C THR A 24 -3.95 5.85 -25.51
N ALA A 25 -4.60 6.48 -24.52
CA ALA A 25 -5.82 5.95 -23.89
C ALA A 25 -6.93 5.69 -24.92
N GLU A 26 -7.14 6.63 -25.85
CA GLU A 26 -8.13 6.53 -26.92
C GLU A 26 -7.83 5.38 -27.89
N ALA A 27 -6.57 5.19 -28.28
CA ALA A 27 -6.19 4.09 -29.18
C ALA A 27 -6.39 2.73 -28.51
N PHE A 28 -5.97 2.61 -27.25
CA PHE A 28 -6.15 1.38 -26.48
C PHE A 28 -7.63 1.06 -26.24
N LEU A 29 -8.44 2.08 -25.90
CA LEU A 29 -9.89 1.96 -25.74
C LEU A 29 -10.58 1.54 -27.04
N ALA A 30 -10.22 2.12 -28.18
CA ALA A 30 -10.76 1.75 -29.49
C ALA A 30 -10.41 0.29 -29.86
N GLU A 31 -9.18 -0.16 -29.60
CA GLU A 31 -8.79 -1.55 -29.77
C GLU A 31 -9.61 -2.49 -28.87
N LEU A 32 -9.83 -2.11 -27.62
CA LEU A 32 -10.64 -2.83 -26.65
C LEU A 32 -12.09 -2.99 -27.12
N LEU A 33 -12.73 -1.90 -27.51
CA LEU A 33 -14.11 -1.88 -27.99
C LEU A 33 -14.27 -2.65 -29.30
N ARG A 34 -13.27 -2.61 -30.19
CA ARG A 34 -13.27 -3.39 -31.45
C ARG A 34 -13.26 -4.89 -31.17
N GLU A 35 -12.41 -5.35 -30.26
CA GLU A 35 -12.33 -6.78 -29.90
C GLU A 35 -13.53 -7.26 -29.07
N LEU A 36 -14.14 -6.39 -28.25
CA LEU A 36 -15.41 -6.70 -27.58
C LEU A 36 -16.55 -6.95 -28.58
N ARG A 37 -16.58 -6.21 -29.69
CA ARG A 37 -17.56 -6.38 -30.79
C ARG A 37 -17.28 -7.60 -31.67
N ASP A 38 -16.06 -8.14 -31.69
CA ASP A 38 -15.74 -9.28 -32.55
C ASP A 38 -16.47 -10.54 -32.07
N ASP A 39 -17.33 -11.11 -32.92
CA ASP A 39 -18.05 -12.36 -32.66
C ASP A 39 -17.13 -13.58 -32.56
N ARG A 40 -15.90 -13.48 -33.08
CA ARG A 40 -14.90 -14.56 -33.04
C ARG A 40 -14.20 -14.67 -31.68
N ALA A 41 -14.25 -13.63 -30.85
CA ALA A 41 -13.63 -13.62 -29.54
C ALA A 41 -14.46 -14.44 -28.52
N GLY A 42 -13.80 -15.34 -27.80
CA GLY A 42 -14.43 -16.13 -26.74
C GLY A 42 -14.94 -15.26 -25.59
N PHE A 43 -16.05 -15.68 -24.93
CA PHE A 43 -16.62 -14.93 -23.80
C PHE A 43 -15.66 -14.81 -22.60
N SER A 44 -14.74 -15.77 -22.42
CA SER A 44 -13.63 -15.69 -21.46
C SER A 44 -12.72 -14.50 -21.72
N LEU A 45 -12.30 -14.31 -22.99
CA LEU A 45 -11.52 -13.15 -23.40
C LEU A 45 -12.34 -11.85 -23.23
N LYS A 46 -13.61 -11.84 -23.68
CA LYS A 46 -14.47 -10.65 -23.55
C LYS A 46 -14.66 -10.22 -22.08
N LEU A 47 -14.74 -11.17 -21.14
CA LEU A 47 -14.78 -10.86 -19.71
C LEU A 47 -13.49 -10.18 -19.22
N LEU A 48 -12.32 -10.65 -19.67
CA LEU A 48 -11.04 -10.04 -19.33
C LEU A 48 -10.91 -8.63 -19.92
N LEU A 49 -11.43 -8.41 -21.13
CA LEU A 49 -11.44 -7.11 -21.80
C LEU A 49 -12.29 -6.06 -21.05
N LEU A 50 -13.26 -6.45 -20.22
CA LEU A 50 -14.05 -5.50 -19.42
C LEU A 50 -13.34 -5.02 -18.14
N SER A 51 -12.34 -5.74 -17.63
CA SER A 51 -11.64 -5.38 -16.37
C SER A 51 -11.03 -3.96 -16.39
N PRO A 52 -10.32 -3.52 -17.46
CA PRO A 52 -9.79 -2.15 -17.54
C PRO A 52 -10.87 -1.07 -17.41
N LEU A 53 -12.06 -1.31 -17.96
CA LEU A 53 -13.20 -0.37 -17.90
C LEU A 53 -13.84 -0.34 -16.51
N CYS A 54 -13.77 -1.43 -15.74
CA CYS A 54 -14.23 -1.48 -14.35
C CYS A 54 -13.22 -0.84 -13.38
N GLU A 55 -11.91 -1.03 -13.60
CA GLU A 55 -10.85 -0.61 -12.67
C GLU A 55 -10.37 0.82 -12.91
N HIS A 56 -10.23 1.22 -14.19
CA HIS A 56 -9.65 2.51 -14.58
C HIS A 56 -10.47 3.28 -15.65
N PRO A 57 -11.81 3.43 -15.50
CA PRO A 57 -12.64 4.12 -16.48
C PRO A 57 -12.25 5.59 -16.70
N ALA A 58 -11.91 6.34 -15.64
CA ALA A 58 -11.50 7.75 -15.76
C ALA A 58 -10.14 7.95 -16.47
N LEU A 59 -9.29 6.92 -16.46
CA LEU A 59 -8.00 6.94 -17.16
C LEU A 59 -8.18 6.64 -18.66
N LEU A 60 -9.10 5.73 -19.00
CA LEU A 60 -9.39 5.33 -20.37
C LEU A 60 -10.28 6.34 -21.10
N CYS A 61 -11.21 6.97 -20.38
CA CYS A 61 -12.13 7.97 -20.89
C CYS A 61 -11.80 9.34 -20.26
N PRO A 62 -10.86 10.11 -20.84
CA PRO A 62 -10.40 11.37 -20.25
C PRO A 62 -11.41 12.53 -20.39
N SER A 63 -12.43 12.39 -21.23
CA SER A 63 -13.49 13.39 -21.43
C SER A 63 -14.88 12.78 -21.30
N ASP A 64 -15.86 13.60 -20.92
CA ASP A 64 -17.26 13.19 -20.78
C ASP A 64 -17.82 12.63 -22.10
N TRP A 65 -17.46 13.25 -23.24
CA TRP A 65 -17.93 12.78 -24.55
C TRP A 65 -17.41 11.38 -24.89
N VAL A 66 -16.14 11.09 -24.60
CA VAL A 66 -15.56 9.74 -24.80
C VAL A 66 -16.22 8.72 -23.87
N GLY A 67 -16.56 9.12 -22.65
CA GLY A 67 -17.34 8.30 -21.72
C GLY A 67 -18.73 7.96 -22.25
N GLU A 68 -19.44 8.94 -22.81
CA GLU A 68 -20.77 8.77 -23.40
C GLU A 68 -20.74 7.85 -24.63
N GLU A 69 -19.80 8.05 -25.56
CA GLU A 69 -19.63 7.19 -26.73
C GLU A 69 -19.30 5.75 -26.34
N THR A 70 -18.39 5.56 -25.38
CA THR A 70 -18.03 4.24 -24.84
C THR A 70 -19.25 3.54 -24.22
N ALA A 71 -20.10 4.28 -23.50
CA ALA A 71 -21.31 3.73 -22.92
C ALA A 71 -22.32 3.30 -24.01
N LEU A 72 -22.52 4.11 -25.05
CA LEU A 72 -23.39 3.75 -26.19
C LEU A 72 -22.87 2.49 -26.91
N ASP A 73 -21.57 2.38 -27.11
CA ASP A 73 -20.93 1.23 -27.72
C ASP A 73 -21.09 -0.05 -26.89
N LEU A 74 -20.89 0.02 -25.59
CA LEU A 74 -21.10 -1.11 -24.68
C LEU A 74 -22.58 -1.51 -24.61
N MET A 75 -23.53 -0.57 -24.67
CA MET A 75 -24.96 -0.88 -24.78
C MET A 75 -25.29 -1.59 -26.10
N SER A 76 -24.63 -1.21 -27.20
CA SER A 76 -24.73 -1.94 -28.47
C SER A 76 -24.26 -3.39 -28.32
N VAL A 77 -23.11 -3.61 -27.68
CA VAL A 77 -22.58 -4.96 -27.38
C VAL A 77 -23.56 -5.75 -26.49
N PHE A 78 -24.23 -5.10 -25.53
CA PHE A 78 -25.24 -5.75 -24.69
C PHE A 78 -26.43 -6.25 -25.52
N SER A 79 -26.91 -5.43 -26.48
CA SER A 79 -28.04 -5.78 -27.34
C SER A 79 -27.73 -6.95 -28.28
N GLN A 80 -26.48 -7.08 -28.72
CA GLN A 80 -26.01 -8.13 -29.63
C GLN A 80 -25.66 -9.44 -28.89
N CYS A 81 -25.45 -9.39 -27.57
CA CYS A 81 -25.06 -10.56 -26.79
C CYS A 81 -26.21 -11.56 -26.59
N PRO A 82 -26.01 -12.86 -26.86
CA PRO A 82 -27.04 -13.88 -26.65
C PRO A 82 -27.49 -13.95 -25.18
N SER A 83 -28.78 -14.20 -24.97
CA SER A 83 -29.42 -14.25 -23.63
C SER A 83 -28.90 -15.38 -22.72
N ARG A 84 -28.18 -16.36 -23.29
CA ARG A 84 -27.57 -17.48 -22.54
C ARG A 84 -26.27 -17.09 -21.83
N CYS A 85 -25.59 -16.03 -22.26
CA CYS A 85 -24.29 -15.62 -21.70
C CYS A 85 -24.47 -14.64 -20.52
N VAL A 86 -25.15 -15.10 -19.47
CA VAL A 86 -25.60 -14.26 -18.36
C VAL A 86 -24.45 -13.60 -17.60
N GLN A 87 -23.35 -14.34 -17.34
CA GLN A 87 -22.19 -13.80 -16.63
C GLN A 87 -21.53 -12.62 -17.36
N PHE A 88 -21.38 -12.72 -18.68
CA PHE A 88 -20.83 -11.63 -19.49
C PHE A 88 -21.77 -10.42 -19.50
N ARG A 89 -23.08 -10.64 -19.64
CA ARG A 89 -24.08 -9.56 -19.58
C ARG A 89 -24.08 -8.85 -18.23
N CYS A 90 -23.97 -9.57 -17.11
CA CYS A 90 -23.82 -8.96 -15.78
C CYS A 90 -22.59 -8.07 -15.70
N GLN A 91 -21.42 -8.57 -16.13
CA GLN A 91 -20.18 -7.79 -16.10
C GLN A 91 -20.21 -6.59 -17.04
N LEU A 92 -20.93 -6.69 -18.16
CA LEU A 92 -21.13 -5.58 -19.08
C LEU A 92 -21.98 -4.46 -18.45
N LEU A 93 -23.03 -4.78 -17.68
CA LEU A 93 -23.80 -3.79 -16.92
C LEU A 93 -22.95 -3.09 -15.85
N VAL A 94 -22.06 -3.84 -15.18
CA VAL A 94 -21.13 -3.29 -14.18
C VAL A 94 -20.11 -2.35 -14.83
N ALA A 95 -19.53 -2.75 -15.97
CA ALA A 95 -18.61 -1.91 -16.74
C ALA A 95 -19.30 -0.63 -17.25
N LEU A 96 -20.51 -0.74 -17.80
CA LEU A 96 -21.33 0.40 -18.21
C LEU A 96 -21.58 1.38 -17.06
N THR A 97 -21.97 0.86 -15.89
CA THR A 97 -22.20 1.67 -14.69
C THR A 97 -20.92 2.36 -14.23
N SER A 98 -19.78 1.65 -14.24
CA SER A 98 -18.48 2.18 -13.84
C SER A 98 -18.02 3.31 -14.77
N VAL A 99 -18.15 3.14 -16.09
CA VAL A 99 -17.83 4.17 -17.08
C VAL A 99 -18.70 5.41 -16.86
N LEU A 100 -20.02 5.24 -16.77
CA LEU A 100 -20.95 6.36 -16.62
C LEU A 100 -20.81 7.11 -15.29
N VAL A 101 -20.45 6.43 -14.20
CA VAL A 101 -20.26 7.04 -12.88
C VAL A 101 -18.91 7.75 -12.78
N CYS A 102 -17.85 7.17 -13.32
CA CYS A 102 -16.49 7.70 -13.18
C CYS A 102 -16.14 8.76 -14.21
N THR A 103 -16.81 8.77 -15.37
CA THR A 103 -16.84 9.93 -16.28
C THR A 103 -18.05 10.76 -15.87
N SER A 104 -18.00 12.10 -15.85
CA SER A 104 -19.06 12.97 -15.27
C SER A 104 -20.45 12.84 -15.93
N CYS A 105 -20.60 11.92 -16.88
CA CYS A 105 -21.76 11.59 -17.70
C CYS A 105 -23.01 11.15 -16.94
N ALA A 106 -22.88 10.64 -15.71
CA ALA A 106 -24.05 10.28 -14.90
C ALA A 106 -24.75 11.52 -14.29
N ALA A 107 -24.01 12.59 -13.99
CA ALA A 107 -24.53 13.80 -13.37
C ALA A 107 -25.11 14.80 -14.39
N ALA A 108 -24.56 14.82 -15.61
CA ALA A 108 -25.15 15.51 -16.74
C ALA A 108 -26.29 14.64 -17.31
N SER A 109 -27.40 15.24 -17.75
CA SER A 109 -28.50 14.55 -18.43
C SER A 109 -28.08 14.08 -19.83
N SER A 110 -27.05 13.23 -19.92
CA SER A 110 -26.54 12.63 -21.14
C SER A 110 -27.58 11.64 -21.67
N ARG A 111 -27.70 11.54 -23.00
CA ARG A 111 -28.66 10.63 -23.61
C ARG A 111 -28.31 9.19 -23.29
N ALA A 112 -27.02 8.86 -23.22
CA ALA A 112 -26.57 7.52 -22.85
C ALA A 112 -27.00 7.13 -21.41
N SER A 113 -27.02 8.06 -20.45
CA SER A 113 -27.50 7.78 -19.10
C SER A 113 -28.99 7.44 -19.06
N GLN A 114 -29.81 8.15 -19.85
CA GLN A 114 -31.25 7.91 -19.98
C GLN A 114 -31.52 6.54 -20.61
N ASP A 115 -30.88 6.29 -21.76
CA ASP A 115 -31.00 5.04 -22.50
C ASP A 115 -30.54 3.85 -21.64
N PHE A 116 -29.49 4.02 -20.83
CA PHE A 116 -29.01 2.98 -19.92
C PHE A 116 -29.96 2.72 -18.74
N VAL A 117 -30.55 3.77 -18.14
CA VAL A 117 -31.56 3.60 -17.07
C VAL A 117 -32.77 2.85 -17.60
N ASP A 118 -33.26 3.19 -18.80
CA ASP A 118 -34.38 2.48 -19.42
C ASP A 118 -34.01 1.03 -19.75
N LEU A 119 -32.78 0.76 -20.20
CA LEU A 119 -32.26 -0.60 -20.40
C LEU A 119 -32.22 -1.39 -19.09
N LEU A 120 -31.75 -0.79 -17.99
CA LEU A 120 -31.71 -1.43 -16.67
C LEU A 120 -33.11 -1.73 -16.13
N LEU A 121 -34.06 -0.80 -16.31
CA LEU A 121 -35.47 -1.00 -15.93
C LEU A 121 -36.10 -2.13 -16.75
N GLN A 122 -35.82 -2.21 -18.05
CA GLN A 122 -36.26 -3.32 -18.90
C GLN A 122 -35.64 -4.66 -18.45
N ALA A 123 -34.34 -4.68 -18.16
CA ALA A 123 -33.63 -5.86 -17.67
C ALA A 123 -34.15 -6.33 -16.30
N ALA A 124 -34.58 -5.41 -15.43
CA ALA A 124 -35.21 -5.72 -14.14
C ALA A 124 -36.65 -6.23 -14.29
N GLN A 125 -37.36 -5.86 -15.36
CA GLN A 125 -38.75 -6.27 -15.63
C GLN A 125 -38.88 -7.61 -16.35
N ASP A 126 -37.85 -8.03 -17.10
CA ASP A 126 -37.91 -9.19 -18.00
C ASP A 126 -38.10 -10.51 -17.23
N SER A 127 -39.36 -10.80 -16.92
CA SER A 127 -39.81 -11.96 -16.15
C SER A 127 -39.98 -13.16 -17.08
N GLN A 128 -38.93 -13.56 -17.80
CA GLN A 128 -38.95 -14.87 -18.46
C GLN A 128 -39.05 -15.95 -17.38
N ALA A 129 -39.96 -16.90 -17.56
CA ALA A 129 -40.32 -17.90 -16.53
C ALA A 129 -39.15 -18.82 -16.09
N ASP A 130 -38.03 -18.80 -16.81
CA ASP A 130 -36.83 -19.55 -16.48
C ASP A 130 -35.91 -18.75 -15.55
N GLY A 131 -35.62 -19.31 -14.37
CA GLY A 131 -34.76 -18.68 -13.34
C GLY A 131 -33.29 -18.46 -13.75
N SER A 132 -32.92 -18.68 -15.01
CA SER A 132 -31.57 -18.52 -15.56
C SER A 132 -31.14 -17.05 -15.69
N GLN A 133 -32.09 -16.11 -15.83
CA GLN A 133 -31.79 -14.68 -15.98
C GLN A 133 -31.85 -13.87 -14.68
N ARG A 134 -32.17 -14.50 -13.55
CA ARG A 134 -32.22 -13.84 -12.22
C ARG A 134 -30.94 -13.07 -11.85
N PRO A 135 -29.72 -13.60 -12.03
CA PRO A 135 -28.52 -12.83 -11.67
C PRO A 135 -28.36 -11.57 -12.53
N LEU A 136 -28.91 -11.54 -13.76
CA LEU A 136 -28.94 -10.33 -14.59
C LEU A 136 -29.88 -9.28 -14.00
N GLN A 137 -31.07 -9.69 -13.56
CA GLN A 137 -32.04 -8.81 -12.91
C GLN A 137 -31.49 -8.24 -11.60
N GLU A 138 -30.85 -9.08 -10.78
CA GLU A 138 -30.20 -8.66 -9.54
C GLU A 138 -29.07 -7.66 -9.82
N THR A 139 -28.21 -7.96 -10.82
CA THR A 139 -27.14 -7.04 -11.24
C THR A 139 -27.70 -5.71 -11.76
N ALA A 140 -28.79 -5.74 -12.52
CA ALA A 140 -29.44 -4.54 -13.02
C ALA A 140 -29.99 -3.67 -11.87
N CYS A 141 -30.59 -4.29 -10.85
CA CYS A 141 -31.05 -3.58 -9.65
C CYS A 141 -29.88 -2.98 -8.86
N GLU A 142 -28.77 -3.69 -8.71
CA GLU A 142 -27.56 -3.14 -8.08
C GLU A 142 -26.97 -1.97 -8.88
N CYS A 143 -26.94 -2.06 -10.22
CA CYS A 143 -26.52 -0.95 -11.07
C CYS A 143 -27.44 0.27 -10.91
N LEU A 144 -28.77 0.08 -10.85
CA LEU A 144 -29.73 1.15 -10.56
C LEU A 144 -29.48 1.78 -9.18
N ARG A 145 -29.16 0.96 -8.17
CA ARG A 145 -28.85 1.42 -6.81
C ARG A 145 -27.58 2.27 -6.77
N GLU A 146 -26.53 1.86 -7.48
CA GLU A 146 -25.27 2.61 -7.58
C GLU A 146 -25.45 3.92 -8.37
N LEU A 147 -26.18 3.92 -9.48
CA LEU A 147 -26.51 5.14 -10.22
C LEU A 147 -27.29 6.14 -9.36
N GLU A 148 -28.27 5.66 -8.60
CA GLU A 148 -29.05 6.48 -7.66
C GLU A 148 -28.21 6.99 -6.47
N ALA A 149 -27.17 6.25 -6.06
CA ALA A 149 -26.24 6.70 -5.02
C ALA A 149 -25.28 7.79 -5.52
N CYS A 150 -24.83 7.71 -6.77
CA CYS A 150 -23.96 8.68 -7.40
C CYS A 150 -24.71 9.94 -7.87
N CYS A 151 -25.93 9.76 -8.38
CA CYS A 151 -26.78 10.81 -8.94
C CYS A 151 -28.15 10.83 -8.21
N PRO A 152 -28.22 11.47 -7.03
CA PRO A 152 -29.39 11.37 -6.17
C PRO A 152 -30.67 11.89 -6.84
N GLY A 153 -31.65 10.99 -6.89
CA GLY A 153 -33.01 11.16 -7.38
C GLY A 153 -33.18 10.98 -8.90
N LEU A 154 -32.22 10.34 -9.57
CA LEU A 154 -32.38 9.83 -10.94
C LEU A 154 -33.68 9.01 -11.09
N LEU A 155 -34.02 8.21 -10.07
CA LEU A 155 -35.17 7.30 -10.06
C LEU A 155 -36.43 7.87 -9.40
N SER A 156 -36.47 9.15 -9.04
CA SER A 156 -37.58 9.72 -8.25
C SER A 156 -38.94 9.63 -8.95
N GLN A 157 -38.97 9.69 -10.28
CA GLN A 157 -40.20 9.59 -11.10
C GLN A 157 -40.63 8.13 -11.35
N ARG A 158 -39.84 7.14 -10.93
CA ARG A 158 -40.08 5.71 -11.17
C ARG A 158 -40.44 4.94 -9.89
N LEU A 159 -40.71 5.64 -8.78
CA LEU A 159 -40.99 5.03 -7.47
C LEU A 159 -42.22 4.12 -7.46
N GLU A 160 -43.29 4.49 -8.16
CA GLU A 160 -44.51 3.66 -8.27
C GLU A 160 -44.20 2.36 -9.04
N LEU A 161 -43.45 2.47 -10.14
CA LEU A 161 -43.02 1.31 -10.94
C LEU A 161 -42.16 0.35 -10.11
N LEU A 162 -41.18 0.87 -9.37
CA LEU A 162 -40.32 0.05 -8.49
C LEU A 162 -41.14 -0.62 -7.37
N GLY A 163 -42.10 0.10 -6.78
CA GLY A 163 -43.03 -0.46 -5.79
C GLY A 163 -43.90 -1.57 -6.37
N GLY A 164 -44.43 -1.38 -7.58
CA GLY A 164 -45.21 -2.39 -8.29
C GLY A 164 -44.42 -3.64 -8.65
N LEU A 165 -43.15 -3.49 -9.06
CA LEU A 165 -42.25 -4.63 -9.30
C LEU A 165 -41.96 -5.38 -8.00
N ARG A 166 -41.62 -4.66 -6.92
CA ARG A 166 -41.36 -5.26 -5.60
C ARG A 166 -42.53 -6.10 -5.10
N GLN A 167 -43.77 -5.60 -5.25
CA GLN A 167 -45.00 -6.29 -4.80
C GLN A 167 -45.33 -7.55 -5.62
N ARG A 168 -44.95 -7.57 -6.90
CA ARG A 168 -45.16 -8.72 -7.78
C ARG A 168 -44.08 -9.81 -7.59
N GLU A 169 -42.94 -9.42 -7.04
CA GLU A 169 -41.77 -10.27 -6.93
C GLU A 169 -41.83 -11.20 -5.71
N THR A 170 -41.70 -12.51 -5.95
CA THR A 170 -41.73 -13.54 -4.89
C THR A 170 -40.36 -14.18 -4.64
N SER A 171 -39.34 -13.75 -5.40
CA SER A 171 -38.00 -14.32 -5.39
C SER A 171 -37.01 -13.51 -4.52
N ARG A 172 -35.73 -13.91 -4.49
CA ARG A 172 -34.67 -13.16 -3.78
C ARG A 172 -34.44 -11.75 -4.36
N LEU A 173 -34.85 -11.51 -5.60
CA LEU A 173 -34.81 -10.20 -6.27
C LEU A 173 -35.58 -9.12 -5.50
N HIS A 174 -36.58 -9.53 -4.70
CA HIS A 174 -37.30 -8.66 -3.80
C HIS A 174 -36.37 -7.81 -2.90
N GLN A 175 -35.24 -8.37 -2.47
CA GLN A 175 -34.28 -7.65 -1.61
C GLN A 175 -33.58 -6.50 -2.35
N ALA A 176 -33.17 -6.74 -3.60
CA ALA A 176 -32.52 -5.74 -4.44
C ALA A 176 -33.51 -4.61 -4.80
N LEU A 177 -34.75 -4.98 -5.17
CA LEU A 177 -35.82 -4.01 -5.48
C LEU A 177 -36.21 -3.15 -4.26
N ALA A 178 -36.31 -3.75 -3.07
CA ALA A 178 -36.56 -3.01 -1.83
C ALA A 178 -35.43 -2.01 -1.52
N GLY A 179 -34.17 -2.41 -1.77
CA GLY A 179 -33.00 -1.55 -1.61
C GLY A 179 -33.00 -0.35 -2.57
N VAL A 180 -33.27 -0.58 -3.86
CA VAL A 180 -33.37 0.48 -4.89
C VAL A 180 -34.51 1.44 -4.56
N GLN A 181 -35.70 0.92 -4.25
CA GLN A 181 -36.85 1.75 -3.92
C GLN A 181 -36.60 2.60 -2.68
N ALA A 182 -35.97 2.05 -1.64
CA ALA A 182 -35.64 2.79 -0.42
C ALA A 182 -34.61 3.90 -0.67
N ALA A 183 -33.58 3.62 -1.48
CA ALA A 183 -32.58 4.61 -1.88
C ALA A 183 -33.20 5.76 -2.69
N ALA A 184 -33.98 5.42 -3.72
CA ALA A 184 -34.69 6.37 -4.56
C ALA A 184 -35.70 7.22 -3.76
N LEU A 185 -36.45 6.59 -2.83
CA LEU A 185 -37.39 7.30 -1.96
C LEU A 185 -36.67 8.30 -1.06
N ARG A 186 -35.56 7.88 -0.44
CA ARG A 186 -34.73 8.74 0.42
C ARG A 186 -34.19 9.94 -0.32
N ASN A 187 -33.61 9.73 -1.50
CA ASN A 187 -33.06 10.82 -2.30
C ASN A 187 -34.14 11.75 -2.87
N ALA A 188 -35.30 11.21 -3.27
CA ALA A 188 -36.44 12.02 -3.69
C ALA A 188 -36.92 12.96 -2.57
N VAL A 189 -37.09 12.43 -1.36
CA VAL A 189 -37.45 13.23 -0.17
C VAL A 189 -36.38 14.25 0.17
N TYR A 190 -35.10 13.88 0.07
CA TYR A 190 -33.97 14.81 0.31
C TYR A 190 -33.94 15.97 -0.68
N ARG A 191 -34.23 15.74 -1.97
CA ARG A 191 -34.31 16.85 -2.94
C ARG A 191 -35.49 17.77 -2.66
N LEU A 192 -36.65 17.20 -2.33
CA LEU A 192 -37.82 17.98 -1.96
C LEU A 192 -37.61 18.78 -0.67
N SER A 193 -36.85 18.27 0.31
CA SER A 193 -36.59 19.00 1.55
C SER A 193 -35.59 20.16 1.37
N ARG A 194 -34.90 20.23 0.23
CA ARG A 194 -34.04 21.36 -0.16
C ARG A 194 -34.77 22.44 -0.95
N ASP A 195 -35.86 22.09 -1.62
CA ASP A 195 -36.66 23.03 -2.38
C ASP A 195 -37.67 23.74 -1.47
N GLY A 196 -37.49 25.04 -1.28
CA GLY A 196 -38.38 25.86 -0.43
C GLY A 196 -39.81 26.01 -0.98
N ALA A 197 -40.05 25.67 -2.25
CA ALA A 197 -41.38 25.70 -2.87
C ALA A 197 -42.09 24.32 -2.86
N ALA A 198 -41.40 23.26 -2.44
CA ALA A 198 -41.95 21.91 -2.41
C ALA A 198 -43.01 21.76 -1.30
N GLY A 199 -44.12 21.08 -1.64
CA GLY A 199 -45.28 20.91 -0.76
C GLY A 199 -45.95 19.55 -0.95
N ALA A 200 -47.05 19.30 -0.24
CA ALA A 200 -47.72 17.98 -0.25
C ALA A 200 -48.17 17.52 -1.64
N GLY A 201 -48.54 18.46 -2.53
CA GLY A 201 -48.88 18.15 -3.93
C GLY A 201 -47.70 17.63 -4.75
N HIS A 202 -46.49 18.15 -4.54
CA HIS A 202 -45.27 17.69 -5.21
C HIS A 202 -44.86 16.30 -4.72
N LEU A 203 -44.99 16.04 -3.41
CA LEU A 203 -44.79 14.70 -2.84
C LEU A 203 -45.79 13.69 -3.42
N LYS A 204 -47.06 14.10 -3.55
CA LYS A 204 -48.13 13.28 -4.14
C LYS A 204 -47.84 12.94 -5.61
N ALA A 205 -47.44 13.94 -6.38
CA ALA A 205 -47.07 13.75 -7.78
C ALA A 205 -45.88 12.80 -7.93
N LEU A 206 -44.86 12.89 -7.06
CA LEU A 206 -43.70 11.99 -7.12
C LEU A 206 -44.02 10.54 -6.73
N LEU A 207 -44.93 10.32 -5.79
CA LEU A 207 -45.33 8.98 -5.36
C LEU A 207 -46.39 8.32 -6.26
N GLY A 208 -47.14 9.10 -7.04
CA GLY A 208 -48.23 8.63 -7.91
C GLY A 208 -48.11 8.96 -9.40
N ALA A 209 -46.97 9.47 -9.88
CA ALA A 209 -46.78 9.74 -11.31
C ALA A 209 -46.49 8.44 -12.08
N GLY A 210 -47.46 8.07 -12.94
CA GLY A 210 -47.26 7.11 -14.02
C GLY A 210 -46.24 7.60 -15.05
N ALA A 211 -45.65 6.62 -15.76
CA ALA A 211 -44.41 6.65 -16.55
C ALA A 211 -44.18 7.72 -17.64
N ALA A 212 -44.95 8.80 -17.74
CA ALA A 212 -44.97 9.73 -18.88
C ALA A 212 -44.68 11.21 -18.58
N ALA A 213 -44.20 11.58 -17.38
CA ALA A 213 -43.71 12.93 -17.15
C ALA A 213 -42.24 13.03 -17.60
N ALA A 214 -41.95 14.00 -18.48
CA ALA A 214 -40.64 14.22 -19.04
C ALA A 214 -39.58 14.49 -17.95
N TRP A 215 -38.35 14.11 -18.25
CA TRP A 215 -37.13 14.50 -17.55
C TRP A 215 -37.00 16.02 -17.54
N GLU A 216 -37.59 16.71 -16.56
CA GLU A 216 -37.18 18.06 -16.19
C GLU A 216 -36.52 17.96 -14.81
N ALA A 217 -35.25 17.57 -14.81
CA ALA A 217 -34.36 17.93 -13.72
C ALA A 217 -34.04 19.40 -13.93
N ASP A 218 -34.63 20.26 -13.11
CA ASP A 218 -34.41 21.71 -13.13
C ASP A 218 -32.90 21.99 -13.08
N GLN A 219 -32.36 22.59 -14.16
CA GLN A 219 -30.92 22.79 -14.36
C GLN A 219 -30.31 23.87 -13.46
N ASP A 220 -31.10 24.53 -12.60
CA ASP A 220 -30.73 25.82 -12.02
C ASP A 220 -30.53 25.86 -10.49
N SER A 221 -30.42 24.73 -9.80
CA SER A 221 -29.93 24.76 -8.42
C SER A 221 -28.43 24.46 -8.40
N GLY A 222 -27.62 25.53 -8.32
CA GLY A 222 -26.20 25.50 -7.98
C GLY A 222 -26.01 24.88 -6.60
N VAL A 223 -26.12 23.56 -6.52
CA VAL A 223 -26.02 22.79 -5.30
C VAL A 223 -24.57 22.40 -5.14
N THR A 224 -23.88 23.08 -4.23
CA THR A 224 -22.71 22.52 -3.56
C THR A 224 -23.16 21.25 -2.83
N THR A 225 -23.06 20.11 -3.51
CA THR A 225 -23.35 18.78 -2.97
C THR A 225 -22.24 18.43 -2.00
N ASP A 226 -22.45 18.62 -0.70
CA ASP A 226 -21.53 18.07 0.30
C ASP A 226 -21.55 16.53 0.20
N PRO A 227 -20.46 15.88 -0.24
CA PRO A 227 -20.43 14.42 -0.43
C PRO A 227 -20.61 13.68 0.91
N ALA A 228 -20.35 14.35 2.04
CA ALA A 228 -20.56 13.82 3.39
C ALA A 228 -22.06 13.71 3.75
N ALA A 229 -22.88 14.69 3.37
CA ALA A 229 -24.33 14.71 3.66
C ALA A 229 -25.10 13.62 2.87
N LEU A 230 -24.62 13.29 1.66
CA LEU A 230 -25.21 12.22 0.84
C LEU A 230 -24.93 10.82 1.40
N ARG A 231 -23.84 10.62 2.16
CA ARG A 231 -23.45 9.31 2.71
C ARG A 231 -24.29 8.89 3.93
N SER A 232 -24.55 9.79 4.88
CA SER A 232 -25.47 9.54 6.00
C SER A 232 -25.89 10.83 6.71
N LEU A 233 -27.19 11.13 6.75
CA LEU A 233 -27.72 12.32 7.43
C LEU A 233 -27.73 12.19 8.96
N VAL A 234 -27.75 10.96 9.47
CA VAL A 234 -27.90 10.64 10.90
C VAL A 234 -26.57 10.66 11.66
N ARG A 235 -25.43 10.83 10.96
CA ARG A 235 -24.08 10.85 11.56
C ARG A 235 -23.55 12.25 11.89
N GLY A 236 -24.23 13.31 11.48
CA GLY A 236 -23.90 14.70 11.86
C GLY A 236 -24.64 15.13 13.13
N PRO A 237 -24.30 16.29 13.72
CA PRO A 237 -25.13 16.87 14.78
C PRO A 237 -26.57 16.99 14.25
N MET A 238 -27.51 16.33 14.93
CA MET A 238 -28.92 16.19 14.55
C MET A 238 -29.65 17.53 14.26
N GLY A 239 -29.01 18.67 14.47
CA GLY A 239 -29.50 20.02 14.15
C GLY A 239 -29.41 20.45 12.68
N THR A 240 -28.85 19.65 11.75
CA THR A 240 -28.68 20.04 10.33
C THR A 240 -29.46 19.18 9.33
N VAL A 241 -30.43 18.38 9.76
CA VAL A 241 -31.23 17.55 8.83
C VAL A 241 -32.22 18.46 8.07
N PRO A 242 -32.25 18.45 6.72
CA PRO A 242 -33.19 19.25 5.95
C PRO A 242 -34.62 18.72 6.16
N THR A 243 -35.57 19.63 6.41
CA THR A 243 -36.95 19.27 6.76
C THR A 243 -37.91 19.57 5.61
N LEU A 244 -38.81 18.63 5.35
CA LEU A 244 -39.83 18.74 4.33
C LEU A 244 -41.03 19.52 4.89
N HIS A 245 -41.39 20.64 4.25
CA HIS A 245 -42.49 21.52 4.68
C HIS A 245 -43.85 21.10 4.10
N THR A 246 -44.28 19.85 4.32
CA THR A 246 -45.52 19.29 3.73
C THR A 246 -46.78 19.41 4.60
N GLY A 247 -46.70 19.94 5.81
CA GLY A 247 -47.83 19.90 6.76
C GLY A 247 -48.21 18.46 7.16
N PRO A 248 -49.38 18.23 7.80
CA PRO A 248 -49.78 16.91 8.31
C PRO A 248 -50.18 15.88 7.23
N ASP A 249 -50.34 16.31 5.97
CA ASP A 249 -50.83 15.47 4.87
C ASP A 249 -49.70 14.70 4.16
N CYS A 250 -49.14 13.71 4.86
CA CYS A 250 -48.14 12.77 4.33
C CYS A 250 -48.66 11.33 4.25
N LYS A 251 -49.94 11.14 3.86
CA LYS A 251 -50.58 9.80 3.86
C LYS A 251 -49.90 8.81 2.90
N GLU A 252 -49.53 9.25 1.71
CA GLU A 252 -48.91 8.39 0.69
C GLU A 252 -47.49 8.00 1.07
N LEU A 253 -46.69 8.95 1.59
CA LEU A 253 -45.36 8.65 2.11
C LEU A 253 -45.43 7.68 3.29
N ARG A 254 -46.37 7.90 4.22
CA ARG A 254 -46.61 6.97 5.33
C ARG A 254 -46.97 5.57 4.82
N SER A 255 -47.85 5.46 3.82
CA SER A 255 -48.22 4.17 3.22
C SER A 255 -47.03 3.49 2.54
N ALA A 256 -46.20 4.24 1.82
CA ALA A 256 -45.01 3.71 1.15
C ALA A 256 -44.01 3.15 2.18
N VAL A 257 -43.71 3.94 3.23
CA VAL A 257 -42.83 3.52 4.34
C VAL A 257 -43.41 2.31 5.08
N SER A 258 -44.71 2.32 5.41
CA SER A 258 -45.37 1.17 6.06
C SER A 258 -45.28 -0.09 5.22
N SER A 259 -45.48 -0.01 3.89
CA SER A 259 -45.36 -1.18 3.00
C SER A 259 -43.95 -1.79 3.01
N LEU A 260 -42.91 -0.95 2.98
CA LEU A 260 -41.51 -1.39 3.03
C LEU A 260 -41.16 -2.00 4.40
N LEU A 261 -41.71 -1.44 5.48
CA LEU A 261 -41.50 -1.97 6.83
C LEU A 261 -42.23 -3.30 7.04
N GLU A 262 -43.46 -3.43 6.57
CA GLU A 262 -44.22 -4.68 6.65
C GLU A 262 -43.43 -5.83 6.04
N GLU A 263 -42.86 -5.66 4.84
CA GLU A 263 -42.10 -6.69 4.13
C GLU A 263 -40.65 -6.85 4.63
N SER A 264 -40.16 -5.97 5.51
CA SER A 264 -38.74 -5.92 5.95
C SER A 264 -38.22 -7.22 6.61
N TYR A 265 -39.09 -8.06 7.17
CA TYR A 265 -38.69 -9.33 7.81
C TYR A 265 -38.36 -10.44 6.80
N LEU A 266 -38.70 -10.25 5.53
CA LEU A 266 -38.37 -11.17 4.44
C LEU A 266 -36.92 -10.97 3.94
N LEU A 267 -36.29 -9.88 4.36
CA LEU A 267 -34.94 -9.50 3.96
C LEU A 267 -33.88 -10.20 4.82
N THR A 268 -32.66 -10.34 4.28
CA THR A 268 -31.52 -10.72 5.12
C THR A 268 -31.23 -9.65 6.18
N PRO A 269 -30.60 -9.99 7.33
CA PRO A 269 -30.31 -9.02 8.39
C PRO A 269 -29.52 -7.80 7.93
N LEU A 270 -28.64 -7.94 6.93
CA LEU A 270 -27.89 -6.83 6.35
C LEU A 270 -28.77 -5.92 5.49
N CYS A 271 -29.57 -6.50 4.59
CA CYS A 271 -30.50 -5.75 3.74
C CYS A 271 -31.59 -5.05 4.57
N GLN A 272 -32.10 -5.72 5.61
CA GLN A 272 -33.04 -5.12 6.55
C GLN A 272 -32.41 -3.95 7.31
N ALA A 273 -31.17 -4.08 7.79
CA ALA A 273 -30.47 -2.97 8.44
C ALA A 273 -30.25 -1.77 7.50
N ALA A 274 -29.87 -2.02 6.25
CA ALA A 274 -29.71 -0.98 5.23
C ALA A 274 -31.05 -0.28 4.90
N LEU A 275 -32.14 -1.06 4.78
CA LEU A 275 -33.49 -0.53 4.58
C LEU A 275 -33.90 0.36 5.76
N LEU A 276 -33.75 -0.13 7.01
CA LEU A 276 -34.08 0.62 8.22
C LEU A 276 -33.27 1.92 8.31
N HIS A 277 -31.99 1.89 7.94
CA HIS A 277 -31.14 3.09 7.90
C HIS A 277 -31.69 4.13 6.92
N ARG A 278 -32.02 3.75 5.68
CA ARG A 278 -32.60 4.67 4.67
C ARG A 278 -33.97 5.19 5.08
N LEU A 279 -34.83 4.36 5.65
CA LEU A 279 -36.15 4.79 6.13
C LEU A 279 -36.04 5.71 7.34
N THR A 280 -35.05 5.52 8.21
CA THR A 280 -34.77 6.44 9.33
C THR A 280 -34.43 7.83 8.81
N GLU A 281 -33.60 7.92 7.75
CA GLU A 281 -33.32 9.19 7.09
C GLU A 281 -34.59 9.84 6.51
N VAL A 282 -35.44 9.07 5.82
CA VAL A 282 -36.71 9.56 5.25
C VAL A 282 -37.62 10.15 6.33
N VAL A 283 -37.82 9.44 7.44
CA VAL A 283 -38.70 9.89 8.53
C VAL A 283 -38.09 11.08 9.27
N ALA A 284 -36.76 11.14 9.44
CA ALA A 284 -36.09 12.29 10.02
C ALA A 284 -36.26 13.57 9.18
N MET A 285 -36.30 13.45 7.84
CA MET A 285 -36.56 14.59 6.94
C MET A 285 -38.04 14.99 6.87
N ALA A 286 -38.98 14.09 7.17
CA ALA A 286 -40.41 14.30 6.97
C ALA A 286 -41.19 14.36 8.31
N PRO A 287 -41.30 15.54 8.96
CA PRO A 287 -41.95 15.67 10.26
C PRO A 287 -43.44 15.28 10.27
N GLY A 288 -44.11 15.26 9.11
CA GLY A 288 -45.50 14.80 8.97
C GLY A 288 -45.71 13.27 9.13
N VAL A 289 -44.63 12.49 9.18
CA VAL A 289 -44.66 11.04 9.45
C VAL A 289 -44.12 10.81 10.87
N PRO A 290 -44.95 10.40 11.84
CA PRO A 290 -44.48 10.18 13.20
C PRO A 290 -43.51 8.98 13.27
N PRO A 291 -42.42 9.05 14.05
CA PRO A 291 -41.47 7.94 14.24
C PRO A 291 -42.12 6.64 14.74
N GLY A 292 -43.30 6.73 15.38
CA GLY A 292 -44.10 5.58 15.80
C GLY A 292 -44.44 4.56 14.70
N VAL A 293 -44.29 4.91 13.42
CA VAL A 293 -44.39 3.95 12.30
C VAL A 293 -43.39 2.78 12.43
N PHE A 294 -42.24 2.98 13.09
CA PHE A 294 -41.28 1.91 13.36
C PHE A 294 -41.65 1.02 14.56
N ARG A 295 -42.66 1.35 15.36
CA ARG A 295 -42.89 0.70 16.66
C ARG A 295 -43.21 -0.79 16.55
N ALA A 296 -43.95 -1.21 15.52
CA ALA A 296 -44.20 -2.63 15.24
C ALA A 296 -42.90 -3.39 14.90
N GLN A 297 -41.95 -2.73 14.22
CA GLN A 297 -40.65 -3.31 13.89
C GLN A 297 -39.72 -3.34 15.09
N LEU A 298 -39.72 -2.27 15.88
CA LEU A 298 -38.90 -2.13 17.07
C LEU A 298 -39.10 -3.32 18.03
N LEU A 299 -40.36 -3.72 18.27
CA LEU A 299 -40.66 -4.88 19.13
C LEU A 299 -40.00 -6.18 18.64
N ARG A 300 -39.83 -6.36 17.32
CA ARG A 300 -39.10 -7.50 16.73
C ARG A 300 -37.60 -7.33 16.87
N LEU A 301 -37.09 -6.12 16.61
CA LEU A 301 -35.66 -5.80 16.59
C LEU A 301 -35.03 -5.84 17.99
N LEU A 302 -35.75 -5.42 19.04
CA LEU A 302 -35.35 -5.56 20.43
C LEU A 302 -35.03 -7.02 20.79
N GLY A 303 -35.60 -7.98 20.05
CA GLY A 303 -35.41 -9.43 20.17
C GLY A 303 -34.17 -10.00 19.48
N THR A 304 -33.40 -9.22 18.71
CA THR A 304 -32.35 -9.74 17.79
C THR A 304 -30.95 -9.81 18.38
N ALA A 305 -30.15 -10.81 17.96
CA ALA A 305 -28.73 -10.94 18.32
C ALA A 305 -27.79 -10.60 17.13
N GLU A 306 -28.37 -10.22 15.99
CA GLU A 306 -27.64 -9.83 14.79
C GLU A 306 -27.08 -8.41 14.94
N VAL A 307 -25.77 -8.26 14.76
CA VAL A 307 -25.04 -7.01 14.97
C VAL A 307 -25.57 -5.88 14.08
N SER A 308 -25.87 -6.17 12.81
CA SER A 308 -26.36 -5.16 11.85
C SER A 308 -27.71 -4.57 12.25
N LEU A 309 -28.63 -5.42 12.73
CA LEU A 309 -29.96 -5.01 13.17
C LEU A 309 -29.93 -4.25 14.49
N LEU A 310 -29.07 -4.68 15.42
CA LEU A 310 -28.88 -3.95 16.67
C LEU A 310 -28.28 -2.57 16.42
N HIS A 311 -27.29 -2.46 15.54
CA HIS A 311 -26.71 -1.18 15.14
C HIS A 311 -27.75 -0.26 14.48
N ALA A 312 -28.61 -0.80 13.60
CA ALA A 312 -29.72 -0.03 13.03
C ALA A 312 -30.72 0.44 14.10
N THR A 313 -30.94 -0.35 15.15
CA THR A 313 -31.79 0.02 16.29
C THR A 313 -31.17 1.16 17.11
N LEU A 314 -29.86 1.11 17.36
CA LEU A 314 -29.13 2.20 18.02
C LEU A 314 -29.12 3.48 17.16
N LEU A 315 -29.05 3.35 15.84
CA LEU A 315 -29.17 4.49 14.92
C LEU A 315 -30.58 5.10 14.93
N MET A 316 -31.63 4.28 15.02
CA MET A 316 -33.00 4.79 15.24
C MET A 316 -33.12 5.47 16.60
N LYS A 317 -32.42 4.96 17.63
CA LYS A 317 -32.36 5.58 18.95
C LYS A 317 -31.69 6.95 18.88
N SER A 318 -30.55 7.08 18.20
CA SER A 318 -29.88 8.38 18.02
C SER A 318 -30.70 9.37 17.23
N ALA A 319 -31.51 8.91 16.26
CA ALA A 319 -32.34 9.77 15.44
C ALA A 319 -33.63 10.24 16.14
N PHE A 320 -34.29 9.40 16.94
CA PHE A 320 -35.64 9.68 17.43
C PHE A 320 -35.78 9.72 18.95
N THR A 321 -34.80 9.20 19.69
CA THR A 321 -34.75 9.17 21.17
C THR A 321 -36.14 8.91 21.80
N ASP A 322 -36.68 9.87 22.54
CA ASP A 322 -37.91 9.75 23.33
C ASP A 322 -39.19 9.68 22.46
N SER A 323 -39.11 10.05 21.18
CA SER A 323 -40.26 10.00 20.27
C SER A 323 -40.57 8.59 19.76
N LEU A 324 -39.61 7.67 19.85
CA LEU A 324 -39.76 6.27 19.44
C LEU A 324 -39.56 5.28 20.61
N PHE A 325 -38.58 5.55 21.48
CA PHE A 325 -38.21 4.67 22.58
C PHE A 325 -38.82 5.16 23.89
N SER A 326 -39.43 4.25 24.65
CA SER A 326 -39.78 4.50 26.05
C SER A 326 -38.59 4.17 26.97
N ALA A 327 -38.60 4.69 28.20
CA ALA A 327 -37.60 4.33 29.20
C ALA A 327 -37.52 2.81 29.49
N GLU A 328 -38.64 2.09 29.34
CA GLU A 328 -38.66 0.62 29.45
C GLU A 328 -37.93 -0.05 28.27
N ASP A 329 -38.13 0.46 27.05
CA ASP A 329 -37.47 -0.02 25.84
C ASP A 329 -35.95 0.21 25.92
N GLU A 330 -35.52 1.37 26.43
CA GLU A 330 -34.11 1.70 26.65
C GLU A 330 -33.47 0.80 27.72
N ALA A 331 -34.12 0.66 28.88
CA ALA A 331 -33.65 -0.22 29.93
C ALA A 331 -33.53 -1.68 29.46
N PHE A 332 -34.47 -2.14 28.63
CA PHE A 332 -34.41 -3.47 28.02
C PHE A 332 -33.24 -3.60 27.03
N LEU A 333 -33.03 -2.60 26.16
CA LEU A 333 -31.93 -2.57 25.21
C LEU A 333 -30.56 -2.59 25.91
N LEU A 334 -30.39 -1.81 26.98
CA LEU A 334 -29.17 -1.78 27.79
C LEU A 334 -28.92 -3.13 28.47
N ARG A 335 -29.94 -3.72 29.12
CA ARG A 335 -29.83 -5.08 29.71
C ARG A 335 -29.39 -6.11 28.68
N ARG A 336 -29.91 -6.02 27.46
CA ARG A 336 -29.57 -6.93 26.37
C ARG A 336 -28.12 -6.73 25.91
N LEU A 337 -27.68 -5.48 25.72
CA LEU A 337 -26.29 -5.17 25.39
C LEU A 337 -25.31 -5.73 26.42
N VAL A 338 -25.62 -5.58 27.72
CA VAL A 338 -24.82 -6.14 28.82
C VAL A 338 -24.72 -7.66 28.74
N VAL A 339 -25.83 -8.36 28.48
CA VAL A 339 -25.85 -9.83 28.33
C VAL A 339 -25.04 -10.26 27.11
N LEU A 340 -25.24 -9.60 25.96
CA LEU A 340 -24.54 -9.93 24.71
C LEU A 340 -23.03 -9.65 24.79
N ALA A 341 -22.62 -8.58 25.49
CA ALA A 341 -21.22 -8.26 25.72
C ALA A 341 -20.48 -9.38 26.47
N GLN A 342 -21.18 -10.26 27.19
CA GLN A 342 -20.60 -11.37 27.96
C GLN A 342 -20.87 -12.76 27.38
N HIS A 343 -21.75 -12.86 26.41
CA HIS A 343 -22.26 -14.15 25.97
C HIS A 343 -21.12 -15.09 25.51
N PRO A 344 -20.97 -16.28 26.11
CA PRO A 344 -19.78 -17.11 25.91
C PRO A 344 -19.59 -17.57 24.46
N LEU A 345 -20.68 -17.81 23.73
CA LEU A 345 -20.65 -18.26 22.34
C LEU A 345 -20.31 -17.16 21.32
N LEU A 346 -20.28 -15.88 21.73
CA LEU A 346 -19.99 -14.80 20.79
C LEU A 346 -18.48 -14.55 20.66
N PRO A 347 -17.99 -14.24 19.45
CA PRO A 347 -16.59 -13.92 19.23
C PRO A 347 -16.22 -12.57 19.88
N ALA A 348 -14.93 -12.42 20.22
CA ALA A 348 -14.38 -11.20 20.82
C ALA A 348 -14.76 -9.88 20.09
N PRO A 349 -14.68 -9.76 18.76
CA PRO A 349 -15.09 -8.52 18.07
C PRO A 349 -16.55 -8.13 18.30
N GLN A 350 -17.47 -9.10 18.41
CA GLN A 350 -18.87 -8.79 18.70
C GLN A 350 -19.07 -8.34 20.15
N LYS A 351 -18.38 -8.98 21.10
CA LYS A 351 -18.39 -8.56 22.51
C LYS A 351 -17.84 -7.15 22.70
N LEU A 352 -16.77 -6.81 21.96
CA LEU A 352 -16.20 -5.49 21.89
C LEU A 352 -17.20 -4.48 21.34
N PHE A 353 -17.84 -4.78 20.20
CA PHE A 353 -18.87 -3.93 19.61
C PHE A 353 -20.00 -3.63 20.61
N TYR A 354 -20.50 -4.63 21.35
CA TYR A 354 -21.55 -4.38 22.35
C TYR A 354 -21.08 -3.55 23.54
N THR A 355 -19.82 -3.70 23.96
CA THR A 355 -19.24 -2.88 25.02
C THR A 355 -19.05 -1.43 24.56
N ASP A 356 -18.65 -1.25 23.31
CA ASP A 356 -18.51 0.07 22.67
C ASP A 356 -19.88 0.77 22.54
N CYS A 357 -20.92 0.02 22.17
CA CYS A 357 -22.30 0.50 22.14
C CYS A 357 -22.81 0.95 23.52
N LEU A 358 -22.30 0.37 24.62
CA LEU A 358 -22.64 0.80 25.98
C LEU A 358 -21.91 2.10 26.36
N LEU A 359 -20.64 2.26 25.96
CA LEU A 359 -19.85 3.48 26.21
C LEU A 359 -20.36 4.68 25.41
N HIS A 360 -20.91 4.44 24.22
CA HIS A 360 -21.41 5.46 23.30
C HIS A 360 -22.92 5.34 23.07
N PHE A 361 -23.68 4.98 24.11
CA PHE A 361 -25.12 4.82 23.99
C PHE A 361 -25.80 6.18 23.69
N PRO A 362 -26.67 6.26 22.66
CA PRO A 362 -27.31 7.52 22.27
C PRO A 362 -28.42 7.95 23.24
N GLU A 363 -28.07 8.84 24.17
CA GLU A 363 -28.97 9.50 25.12
C GLU A 363 -29.07 11.00 24.87
N ASN A 364 -30.22 11.60 25.22
CA ASN A 364 -30.43 13.05 25.20
C ASN A 364 -29.62 13.70 26.33
N ARG A 365 -28.31 13.92 26.12
CA ARG A 365 -27.47 14.64 27.09
C ARG A 365 -27.77 16.14 27.05
N PRO A 366 -27.67 16.86 28.18
CA PRO A 366 -27.80 18.32 28.19
C PRO A 366 -26.75 18.96 27.29
N ILE A 367 -27.15 20.00 26.56
CA ILE A 367 -26.32 20.76 25.62
C ILE A 367 -25.14 21.37 26.40
N GLY A 368 -23.98 20.72 26.35
CA GLY A 368 -22.80 21.12 27.13
C GLY A 368 -21.79 19.99 27.39
N CYS A 369 -22.20 18.72 27.33
CA CYS A 369 -21.27 17.59 27.28
C CYS A 369 -20.64 17.55 25.88
N GLY A 370 -19.32 17.67 25.76
CA GLY A 370 -18.66 17.61 24.45
C GLY A 370 -18.93 16.29 23.74
N ASP A 371 -19.13 16.32 22.41
CA ASP A 371 -19.43 15.17 21.53
C ASP A 371 -18.35 14.05 21.52
N GLY A 372 -17.36 14.09 22.42
CA GLY A 372 -16.25 13.15 22.52
C GLY A 372 -15.93 12.63 23.93
N GLU A 373 -16.69 13.00 24.97
CA GLU A 373 -16.48 12.44 26.31
C GLU A 373 -17.28 11.14 26.50
N GLU A 374 -16.54 10.04 26.73
CA GLU A 374 -17.08 8.74 27.12
C GLU A 374 -17.83 8.90 28.45
N SER A 375 -19.12 8.60 28.47
CA SER A 375 -19.93 8.64 29.70
C SER A 375 -20.91 7.49 29.71
N VAL A 376 -21.31 7.09 30.92
CA VAL A 376 -22.18 5.94 31.13
C VAL A 376 -23.64 6.33 30.83
N PRO A 377 -24.45 5.41 30.28
CA PRO A 377 -25.88 5.63 30.08
C PRO A 377 -26.60 5.76 31.43
N VAL A 378 -27.52 6.71 31.59
CA VAL A 378 -28.21 7.00 32.88
C VAL A 378 -28.92 5.77 33.45
N LEU A 379 -29.48 4.92 32.58
CA LEU A 379 -30.20 3.70 32.98
C LEU A 379 -29.28 2.50 33.23
N LEU A 380 -27.96 2.62 32.98
CA LEU A 380 -26.97 1.58 33.27
C LEU A 380 -26.61 1.58 34.77
N THR A 381 -27.47 0.97 35.58
CA THR A 381 -27.22 0.87 37.02
C THR A 381 -25.92 0.11 37.33
N PRO A 382 -25.21 0.43 38.44
CA PRO A 382 -23.99 -0.29 38.83
C PRO A 382 -24.19 -1.79 39.03
N ARG A 383 -25.38 -2.21 39.49
CA ARG A 383 -25.75 -3.63 39.61
C ARG A 383 -25.77 -4.35 38.26
N LEU A 384 -26.24 -3.66 37.22
CA LEU A 384 -26.27 -4.19 35.85
C LEU A 384 -24.86 -4.19 35.24
N ALA A 385 -24.07 -3.14 35.49
CA ALA A 385 -22.68 -3.06 35.05
C ALA A 385 -21.77 -4.09 35.74
N ALA A 386 -22.03 -4.44 37.01
CA ALA A 386 -21.23 -5.41 37.77
C ALA A 386 -21.14 -6.79 37.10
N VAL A 387 -22.11 -7.15 36.26
CA VAL A 387 -22.05 -8.39 35.48
C VAL A 387 -20.87 -8.36 34.50
N LEU A 388 -20.49 -7.18 33.98
CA LEU A 388 -19.37 -6.96 33.05
C LEU A 388 -18.00 -6.93 33.72
N ALA A 389 -17.91 -7.29 35.01
CA ALA A 389 -16.66 -7.36 35.76
C ALA A 389 -15.55 -8.07 34.95
N PRO A 390 -14.39 -7.42 34.71
CA PRO A 390 -13.33 -8.00 33.93
C PRO A 390 -12.75 -9.22 34.64
N THR A 391 -12.50 -10.27 33.87
CA THR A 391 -11.85 -11.50 34.32
C THR A 391 -10.52 -11.67 33.61
N VAL A 392 -9.56 -12.35 34.23
CA VAL A 392 -8.24 -12.60 33.63
C VAL A 392 -8.29 -13.45 32.35
N PHE A 393 -9.44 -14.08 32.06
CA PHE A 393 -9.67 -14.89 30.86
C PHE A 393 -10.21 -14.08 29.67
N ASN A 394 -10.51 -12.79 29.87
CA ASN A 394 -10.91 -11.92 28.79
C ASN A 394 -9.72 -11.61 27.88
N ASP A 395 -9.99 -11.47 26.58
CA ASP A 395 -9.02 -10.91 25.63
C ASP A 395 -8.63 -9.48 26.05
N GLY A 396 -7.42 -9.06 25.71
CA GLY A 396 -6.87 -7.79 26.21
C GLY A 396 -7.73 -6.58 25.85
N ALA A 397 -8.32 -6.57 24.66
CA ALA A 397 -9.20 -5.48 24.22
C ALA A 397 -10.52 -5.46 25.00
N ALA A 398 -11.22 -6.60 25.13
CA ALA A 398 -12.49 -6.64 25.86
C ALA A 398 -12.31 -6.39 27.36
N LEU A 399 -11.18 -6.80 27.92
CA LEU A 399 -10.82 -6.48 29.30
C LEU A 399 -10.70 -4.98 29.49
N LEU A 400 -9.97 -4.28 28.62
CA LEU A 400 -9.75 -2.84 28.72
C LEU A 400 -11.04 -2.04 28.53
N SER A 401 -11.88 -2.40 27.57
CA SER A 401 -13.16 -1.70 27.35
C SER A 401 -14.12 -1.89 28.52
N ARG A 402 -14.22 -3.09 29.09
CA ARG A 402 -15.02 -3.36 30.29
C ARG A 402 -14.48 -2.67 31.53
N LEU A 403 -13.15 -2.65 31.69
CA LEU A 403 -12.49 -1.92 32.76
C LEU A 403 -12.82 -0.43 32.68
N ASN A 404 -12.71 0.16 31.49
CA ASN A 404 -13.05 1.56 31.25
C ASN A 404 -14.51 1.87 31.62
N LEU A 405 -15.45 1.05 31.15
CA LEU A 405 -16.87 1.19 31.49
C LEU A 405 -17.10 1.14 33.00
N LEU A 406 -16.47 0.20 33.71
CA LEU A 406 -16.62 0.11 35.17
C LEU A 406 -15.92 1.25 35.92
N CYS A 407 -14.81 1.78 35.40
CA CYS A 407 -14.21 2.98 35.96
C CYS A 407 -15.19 4.16 35.91
N LEU A 408 -15.86 4.36 34.78
CA LEU A 408 -16.87 5.42 34.64
C LEU A 408 -18.07 5.19 35.59
N VAL A 409 -18.56 3.95 35.70
CA VAL A 409 -19.66 3.61 36.63
C VAL A 409 -19.26 3.90 38.09
N CYS A 410 -18.05 3.53 38.50
CA CYS A 410 -17.58 3.80 39.85
C CYS A 410 -17.38 5.29 40.14
N LEU A 411 -17.02 6.10 39.13
CA LEU A 411 -16.95 7.56 39.30
C LEU A 411 -18.33 8.16 39.59
N GLU A 412 -19.38 7.71 38.89
CA GLU A 412 -20.75 8.17 39.14
C GLU A 412 -21.29 7.72 40.52
N GLU A 413 -20.88 6.55 41.02
CA GLU A 413 -21.24 6.07 42.36
C GLU A 413 -20.59 6.89 43.49
N ASP A 414 -19.33 7.32 43.31
CA ASP A 414 -18.61 8.14 44.30
C ASP A 414 -19.26 9.54 44.46
N GLU A 415 -19.85 10.09 43.39
CA GLU A 415 -20.64 11.34 43.45
C GLU A 415 -21.99 11.16 44.18
N GLN A 416 -22.55 9.95 44.16
CA GLN A 416 -23.89 9.63 44.67
C GLN A 416 -23.86 9.00 46.09
N GLY A 417 -22.68 8.86 46.69
CA GLY A 417 -22.52 8.45 48.10
C GLY A 417 -22.76 6.95 48.37
N GLY A 418 -22.55 6.08 47.38
CA GLY A 418 -22.68 4.63 47.53
C GLY A 418 -21.52 3.97 48.29
N ASP A 419 -21.78 2.81 48.91
CA ASP A 419 -20.72 1.96 49.50
C ASP A 419 -19.77 1.50 48.38
N GLY A 420 -18.57 2.07 48.34
CA GLY A 420 -17.54 1.89 47.29
C GLY A 420 -16.92 0.49 47.19
N VAL A 421 -17.73 -0.53 46.88
CA VAL A 421 -17.30 -1.93 46.71
C VAL A 421 -16.66 -2.16 45.32
N GLY A 422 -17.01 -1.36 44.31
CA GLY A 422 -16.50 -1.50 42.94
C GLY A 422 -15.02 -1.13 42.78
N LEU A 423 -14.59 0.01 43.35
CA LEU A 423 -13.22 0.50 43.23
C LEU A 423 -12.15 -0.48 43.79
N PRO A 424 -12.32 -1.08 44.99
CA PRO A 424 -11.43 -2.12 45.49
C PRO A 424 -11.34 -3.34 44.58
N TYR A 425 -12.46 -3.74 43.94
CA TYR A 425 -12.47 -4.86 43.00
C TYR A 425 -11.62 -4.58 41.76
N LEU A 426 -11.74 -3.37 41.17
CA LEU A 426 -10.92 -2.97 40.03
C LEU A 426 -9.43 -2.95 40.38
N TYR A 427 -9.08 -2.47 41.57
CA TYR A 427 -7.70 -2.48 42.04
C TYR A 427 -7.14 -3.89 42.30
N GLU A 428 -7.94 -4.78 42.89
CA GLU A 428 -7.55 -6.20 43.04
C GLU A 428 -7.41 -6.91 41.69
N HIS A 429 -8.26 -6.57 40.72
CA HIS A 429 -8.14 -7.07 39.35
C HIS A 429 -6.81 -6.63 38.69
N LEU A 430 -6.43 -5.35 38.81
CA LEU A 430 -5.10 -4.89 38.39
C LEU A 430 -3.98 -5.64 39.10
N GLY A 431 -4.16 -5.92 40.40
CA GLY A 431 -3.24 -6.77 41.17
C GLY A 431 -3.12 -8.20 40.63
N SER A 432 -4.21 -8.79 40.15
CA SER A 432 -4.21 -10.11 39.55
C SER A 432 -3.43 -10.14 38.21
N LEU A 433 -3.63 -9.14 37.35
CA LEU A 433 -2.87 -8.97 36.11
C LEU A 433 -1.38 -8.76 36.39
N LEU A 434 -1.06 -7.93 37.39
CA LEU A 434 0.32 -7.72 37.82
C LEU A 434 0.99 -9.03 38.25
N ARG A 435 0.31 -9.88 39.04
CA ARG A 435 0.87 -11.18 39.47
C ARG A 435 1.19 -12.10 38.30
N ILE A 436 0.40 -12.05 37.23
CA ILE A 436 0.65 -12.81 35.98
C ILE A 436 1.88 -12.26 35.24
N VAL A 437 2.04 -10.93 35.22
CA VAL A 437 3.24 -10.29 34.64
C VAL A 437 4.48 -10.59 35.48
N GLU A 438 4.37 -10.56 36.81
CA GLU A 438 5.48 -10.86 37.73
C GLU A 438 5.99 -12.29 37.62
N SER A 439 5.10 -13.26 37.40
CA SER A 439 5.48 -14.68 37.27
C SER A 439 6.19 -15.01 35.96
N GLY A 440 6.32 -14.04 35.03
CA GLY A 440 6.94 -14.25 33.72
C GLY A 440 6.12 -15.14 32.78
N GLY A 441 4.90 -15.53 33.17
CA GLY A 441 4.02 -16.43 32.42
C GLY A 441 3.14 -15.74 31.37
N GLY A 442 3.17 -14.41 31.27
CA GLY A 442 2.38 -13.65 30.30
C GLY A 442 3.16 -13.31 29.02
N GLY A 443 2.54 -13.54 27.86
CA GLY A 443 3.06 -13.02 26.58
C GLY A 443 3.07 -11.47 26.54
N ARG A 444 3.69 -10.89 25.50
CA ARG A 444 3.76 -9.43 25.29
C ARG A 444 2.40 -8.74 25.42
N GLU A 445 1.33 -9.40 24.99
CA GLU A 445 -0.03 -8.89 25.06
C GLU A 445 -0.49 -8.61 26.51
N VAL A 446 -0.29 -9.55 27.43
CA VAL A 446 -0.71 -9.39 28.85
C VAL A 446 0.03 -8.24 29.53
N VAL A 447 1.33 -8.09 29.23
CA VAL A 447 2.14 -6.97 29.71
C VAL A 447 1.55 -5.64 29.24
N VAL A 448 1.27 -5.52 27.94
CA VAL A 448 0.68 -4.29 27.37
C VAL A 448 -0.70 -4.02 27.95
N THR A 449 -1.54 -5.05 28.10
CA THR A 449 -2.87 -4.94 28.71
C THR A 449 -2.79 -4.45 30.15
N PHE A 450 -1.85 -4.96 30.96
CA PHE A 450 -1.65 -4.48 32.33
C PHE A 450 -1.28 -2.99 32.37
N PHE A 451 -0.32 -2.54 31.56
CA PHE A 451 0.10 -1.13 31.56
C PHE A 451 -1.01 -0.20 31.06
N ARG A 452 -1.80 -0.63 30.06
CA ARG A 452 -2.99 0.12 29.59
C ARG A 452 -4.08 0.17 30.66
N ALA A 453 -4.31 -0.94 31.37
CA ALA A 453 -5.28 -1.02 32.46
C ALA A 453 -4.87 -0.12 33.64
N ALA A 454 -3.59 -0.12 33.99
CA ALA A 454 -3.03 0.78 35.01
C ALA A 454 -3.17 2.26 34.62
N PHE A 455 -2.91 2.59 33.34
CA PHE A 455 -3.12 3.94 32.80
C PHE A 455 -4.59 4.38 32.90
N LEU A 456 -5.53 3.54 32.47
CA LEU A 456 -6.97 3.84 32.56
C LEU A 456 -7.39 4.08 34.01
N PHE A 457 -7.00 3.19 34.93
CA PHE A 457 -7.31 3.35 36.34
C PHE A 457 -6.76 4.66 36.93
N LEU A 458 -5.51 5.01 36.59
CA LEU A 458 -4.91 6.27 37.04
C LEU A 458 -5.59 7.49 36.41
N SER A 459 -6.05 7.40 35.17
CA SER A 459 -6.74 8.54 34.52
C SER A 459 -8.02 8.96 35.24
N TYR A 460 -8.69 8.02 35.93
CA TYR A 460 -9.92 8.29 36.67
C TYR A 460 -9.70 8.44 38.18
N PHE A 461 -8.86 7.61 38.80
CA PHE A 461 -8.75 7.48 40.26
C PHE A 461 -7.40 7.96 40.84
N HIS A 462 -6.66 8.84 40.15
CA HIS A 462 -5.37 9.35 40.66
C HIS A 462 -5.49 10.06 42.02
N HIS A 463 -6.65 10.66 42.32
CA HIS A 463 -6.92 11.39 43.55
C HIS A 463 -7.01 10.47 44.78
N VAL A 464 -7.21 9.16 44.60
CA VAL A 464 -7.28 8.19 45.70
C VAL A 464 -5.87 7.71 46.08
N GLU A 465 -5.23 8.43 47.02
CA GLU A 465 -3.82 8.23 47.41
C GLU A 465 -3.47 6.78 47.81
N ARG A 466 -4.40 6.06 48.47
CA ARG A 466 -4.18 4.68 48.90
C ARG A 466 -3.87 3.74 47.72
N PHE A 467 -4.60 3.87 46.62
CA PHE A 467 -4.42 3.01 45.46
C PHE A 467 -3.28 3.48 44.57
N SER A 468 -3.11 4.80 44.41
CA SER A 468 -2.04 5.35 43.59
C SER A 468 -0.65 5.11 44.20
N SER A 469 -0.49 5.26 45.52
CA SER A 469 0.76 4.92 46.23
C SER A 469 1.04 3.41 46.24
N GLY A 470 0.00 2.59 46.47
CA GLY A 470 0.11 1.14 46.41
C GLY A 470 0.50 0.62 45.02
N LEU A 471 0.02 1.26 43.96
CA LEU A 471 0.40 0.95 42.58
C LEU A 471 1.88 1.32 42.33
N THR A 472 2.34 2.47 42.79
CA THR A 472 3.76 2.88 42.68
C THR A 472 4.69 1.86 43.33
N GLU A 473 4.36 1.41 44.54
CA GLU A 473 5.15 0.38 45.25
C GLU A 473 5.19 -0.93 44.45
N ARG A 474 4.04 -1.37 43.95
CA ARG A 474 3.90 -2.58 43.14
C ARG A 474 4.69 -2.50 41.82
N LEU A 475 4.63 -1.37 41.12
CA LEU A 475 5.41 -1.13 39.90
C LEU A 475 6.92 -1.09 40.16
N CYS A 476 7.35 -0.53 41.28
CA CYS A 476 8.76 -0.57 41.70
C CYS A 476 9.23 -2.00 41.96
N ARG A 477 8.45 -2.82 42.68
CA ARG A 477 8.74 -4.25 42.89
C ARG A 477 8.81 -5.02 41.57
N LEU A 478 7.91 -4.70 40.63
CA LEU A 478 7.93 -5.29 39.29
C LEU A 478 9.20 -4.93 38.53
N TYR A 479 9.62 -3.66 38.58
CA TYR A 479 10.83 -3.17 37.93
C TYR A 479 12.09 -3.89 38.43
N VAL A 480 12.23 -4.07 39.75
CA VAL A 480 13.38 -4.81 40.35
C VAL A 480 13.46 -6.23 39.82
N LYS A 481 12.32 -6.92 39.76
CA LYS A 481 12.27 -8.31 39.26
C LYS A 481 12.51 -8.40 37.75
N HIS A 482 11.97 -7.44 36.99
CA HIS A 482 11.99 -7.44 35.52
C HIS A 482 12.41 -6.08 34.95
N PRO A 483 13.71 -5.72 34.95
CA PRO A 483 14.19 -4.45 34.40
C PRO A 483 13.85 -4.26 32.92
N ARG A 484 13.55 -5.36 32.20
CA ARG A 484 13.08 -5.39 30.79
C ARG A 484 11.88 -4.48 30.54
N LEU A 485 11.04 -4.26 31.56
CA LEU A 485 9.80 -3.48 31.46
C LEU A 485 10.01 -1.96 31.59
N ALA A 486 11.26 -1.49 31.71
CA ALA A 486 11.59 -0.07 31.78
C ALA A 486 10.87 0.81 30.73
N PRO A 487 10.81 0.44 29.42
CA PRO A 487 10.13 1.27 28.43
C PRO A 487 8.63 1.43 28.68
N HIS A 488 7.98 0.41 29.24
CA HIS A 488 6.55 0.48 29.54
C HIS A 488 6.25 1.36 30.76
N LEU A 489 7.13 1.37 31.76
CA LEU A 489 7.04 2.26 32.92
C LEU A 489 7.29 3.72 32.54
N ILE A 490 8.28 3.98 31.69
CA ILE A 490 8.55 5.31 31.13
C ILE A 490 7.32 5.79 30.36
N ASN A 491 6.80 4.96 29.43
CA ASN A 491 5.61 5.31 28.66
C ASN A 491 4.37 5.55 29.53
N LEU A 492 4.20 4.80 30.63
CA LEU A 492 3.12 5.04 31.59
C LEU A 492 3.28 6.41 32.29
N ALA A 493 4.49 6.75 32.73
CA ALA A 493 4.77 8.06 33.33
C ALA A 493 4.54 9.21 32.33
N ASP A 494 5.00 9.06 31.09
CA ASP A 494 4.86 10.08 30.04
C ASP A 494 3.39 10.32 29.70
N LEU A 495 2.63 9.27 29.40
CA LEU A 495 1.22 9.40 29.05
C LEU A 495 0.37 9.93 30.21
N THR A 496 0.70 9.57 31.46
CA THR A 496 -0.01 10.13 32.62
C THR A 496 0.28 11.61 32.80
N GLN A 497 1.51 12.06 32.54
CA GLN A 497 1.90 13.47 32.60
C GLN A 497 1.30 14.29 31.44
N GLU A 498 1.19 13.71 30.23
CA GLU A 498 0.52 14.35 29.09
C GLU A 498 -0.98 14.54 29.31
N ARG A 499 -1.67 13.51 29.83
CA ARG A 499 -3.12 13.56 30.08
C ARG A 499 -3.47 14.34 31.34
N LEU A 500 -2.63 14.29 32.38
CA LEU A 500 -2.85 14.90 33.69
C LEU A 500 -1.62 15.72 34.14
N PRO A 501 -1.40 16.93 33.57
CA PRO A 501 -0.20 17.73 33.84
C PRO A 501 -0.09 18.19 35.30
N GLU A 502 -1.20 18.30 36.02
CA GLU A 502 -1.25 18.72 37.43
C GLU A 502 -0.96 17.56 38.41
N CYS A 503 -1.01 16.31 37.93
CA CYS A 503 -0.87 15.13 38.78
C CYS A 503 0.60 14.84 39.10
N ARG A 504 0.96 14.84 40.39
CA ARG A 504 2.33 14.52 40.84
C ARG A 504 2.67 13.04 40.84
N TRP A 505 1.71 12.16 40.52
CA TRP A 505 1.91 10.71 40.58
C TRP A 505 3.05 10.24 39.67
N ALA A 506 3.13 10.74 38.43
CA ALA A 506 4.19 10.37 37.47
C ALA A 506 5.59 10.74 38.00
N SER A 507 5.73 11.97 38.54
CA SER A 507 6.97 12.41 39.17
C SER A 507 7.33 11.57 40.41
N GLY A 508 6.34 11.18 41.21
CA GLY A 508 6.52 10.30 42.36
C GLY A 508 6.95 8.89 41.98
N LEU A 509 6.42 8.33 40.89
CA LEU A 509 6.86 7.05 40.34
C LEU A 509 8.33 7.13 39.88
N LEU A 510 8.69 8.18 39.15
CA LEU A 510 10.07 8.40 38.67
C LEU A 510 11.06 8.56 39.84
N GLU A 511 10.69 9.29 40.90
CA GLU A 511 11.49 9.38 42.12
C GLU A 511 11.63 8.01 42.82
N ALA A 512 10.56 7.24 42.91
CA ALA A 512 10.60 5.90 43.50
C ALA A 512 11.49 4.94 42.69
N LEU A 513 11.41 4.97 41.35
CA LEU A 513 12.28 4.21 40.46
C LEU A 513 13.74 4.63 40.59
N GLN A 514 14.03 5.93 40.75
CA GLN A 514 15.38 6.44 40.98
C GLN A 514 15.97 5.83 42.27
N LYS A 515 15.23 5.84 43.38
CA LYS A 515 15.66 5.26 44.66
C LYS A 515 16.01 3.79 44.50
N VAL A 516 15.11 3.04 43.87
CA VAL A 516 15.29 1.60 43.60
C VAL A 516 16.54 1.30 42.75
N ILE A 517 16.83 2.12 41.74
CA ILE A 517 18.00 1.92 40.87
C ILE A 517 19.30 2.26 41.61
N VAL A 518 19.32 3.35 42.38
CA VAL A 518 20.52 3.81 43.09
C VAL A 518 20.88 2.88 44.25
N ASP A 519 19.88 2.30 44.91
CA ASP A 519 20.07 1.37 46.03
C ASP A 519 20.43 -0.06 45.56
N ALA A 520 20.42 -0.33 44.24
CA ALA A 520 20.72 -1.65 43.70
C ALA A 520 22.21 -2.01 43.85
N PRO A 521 22.55 -3.23 44.32
CA PRO A 521 23.95 -3.64 44.49
C PRO A 521 24.66 -3.77 43.14
N LEU A 522 25.74 -2.99 42.95
CA LEU A 522 26.52 -2.95 41.71
C LEU A 522 27.15 -4.32 41.32
N SER A 523 27.30 -5.23 42.27
CA SER A 523 27.86 -6.58 42.06
C SER A 523 26.90 -7.55 41.37
N GLN A 524 25.59 -7.26 41.34
CA GLN A 524 24.57 -8.14 40.76
C GLN A 524 24.00 -7.61 39.43
N LEU A 525 24.49 -6.46 38.94
CA LEU A 525 23.98 -5.82 37.73
C LEU A 525 24.56 -6.48 36.47
N THR A 526 23.68 -7.03 35.63
CA THR A 526 24.07 -7.43 34.27
C THR A 526 24.20 -6.19 33.38
N PRO A 527 25.04 -6.22 32.32
CA PRO A 527 25.16 -5.09 31.40
C PRO A 527 23.83 -4.74 30.71
N GLN A 528 22.94 -5.72 30.49
CA GLN A 528 21.62 -5.46 29.92
C GLN A 528 20.70 -4.71 30.90
N ASP A 529 20.76 -5.05 32.19
CA ASP A 529 19.94 -4.37 33.21
C ASP A 529 20.46 -2.95 33.44
N LEU A 530 21.78 -2.76 33.43
CA LEU A 530 22.40 -1.43 33.48
C LEU A 530 21.95 -0.54 32.31
N SER A 531 21.90 -1.07 31.08
CA SER A 531 21.39 -0.31 29.93
C SER A 531 19.95 0.18 30.15
N ARG A 532 19.11 -0.63 30.78
CA ARG A 532 17.70 -0.28 31.06
C ARG A 532 17.60 0.71 32.22
N HIS A 533 18.41 0.53 33.26
CA HIS A 533 18.53 1.47 34.37
C HIS A 533 18.97 2.86 33.87
N LEU A 534 19.97 2.93 33.00
CA LEU A 534 20.43 4.18 32.40
C LEU A 534 19.34 4.87 31.57
N LYS A 535 18.53 4.11 30.82
CA LYS A 535 17.38 4.66 30.09
C LYS A 535 16.31 5.24 31.03
N THR A 536 15.97 4.54 32.11
CA THR A 536 15.04 5.05 33.13
C THR A 536 15.61 6.30 33.80
N LEU A 537 16.87 6.29 34.21
CA LEU A 537 17.54 7.44 34.82
C LEU A 537 17.66 8.64 33.87
N ALA A 538 17.82 8.40 32.56
CA ALA A 538 17.83 9.47 31.58
C ALA A 538 16.47 10.19 31.53
N ARG A 539 15.36 9.44 31.62
CA ARG A 539 14.03 10.03 31.73
C ARG A 539 13.80 10.74 33.06
N VAL A 540 14.23 10.14 34.17
CA VAL A 540 14.18 10.76 35.52
C VAL A 540 14.94 12.09 35.54
N ALA A 541 16.06 12.18 34.82
CA ALA A 541 16.88 13.38 34.71
C ALA A 541 16.20 14.54 33.97
N GLU A 542 15.09 14.30 33.26
CA GLU A 542 14.29 15.35 32.63
C GLU A 542 13.32 16.02 33.63
N GLU A 543 12.98 15.35 34.73
CA GLU A 543 12.03 15.85 35.73
C GLU A 543 12.67 16.84 36.70
N ALA A 544 12.25 18.10 36.61
CA ALA A 544 12.74 19.21 37.45
C ALA A 544 12.51 18.99 38.96
N GLY A 545 11.45 18.25 39.32
CA GLY A 545 11.06 18.01 40.70
C GLY A 545 11.89 16.95 41.44
N VAL A 546 12.69 16.15 40.72
CA VAL A 546 13.39 14.99 41.29
C VAL A 546 14.87 15.33 41.57
N PRO A 547 15.39 15.11 42.79
CA PRO A 547 16.79 15.42 43.11
C PRO A 547 17.79 14.46 42.46
N GLN A 548 18.70 14.99 41.63
CA GLN A 548 19.59 14.16 40.79
C GLN A 548 20.94 13.78 41.41
N ARG A 549 21.24 14.21 42.64
CA ARG A 549 22.53 13.91 43.31
C ARG A 549 22.76 12.39 43.49
N ALA A 550 21.69 11.64 43.75
CA ALA A 550 21.73 10.19 43.87
C ALA A 550 22.09 9.53 42.53
N THR A 551 21.50 10.00 41.42
CA THR A 551 21.84 9.57 40.05
C THR A 551 23.32 9.75 39.75
N LEU A 552 23.90 10.92 40.08
CA LEU A 552 25.31 11.21 39.82
C LEU A 552 26.27 10.33 40.65
N ARG A 553 25.94 10.03 41.91
CA ARG A 553 26.71 9.07 42.73
C ARG A 553 26.66 7.66 42.15
N PHE A 554 25.51 7.25 41.62
CA PHE A 554 25.39 5.97 40.94
C PHE A 554 26.23 5.93 39.66
N LEU A 555 26.17 6.97 38.82
CA LEU A 555 26.99 7.06 37.61
C LEU A 555 28.50 7.08 37.92
N SER A 556 28.92 7.79 38.97
CA SER A 556 30.34 7.80 39.38
C SER A 556 30.80 6.43 39.87
N ALA A 557 29.94 5.70 40.59
CA ALA A 557 30.25 4.34 41.05
C ALA A 557 30.31 3.32 39.91
N VAL A 558 29.46 3.47 38.88
CA VAL A 558 29.44 2.61 37.68
C VAL A 558 30.64 2.87 36.76
N THR A 559 31.11 4.12 36.69
CA THR A 559 32.24 4.52 35.83
C THR A 559 33.61 4.33 36.50
N SER A 560 33.66 4.27 37.84
CA SER A 560 34.90 4.12 38.60
C SER A 560 35.57 2.74 38.43
N PRO A 561 36.92 2.66 38.43
CA PRO A 561 37.67 1.42 38.26
C PRO A 561 37.50 0.41 39.42
N SER A 562 37.03 0.87 40.57
CA SER A 562 36.68 0.07 41.75
C SER A 562 35.27 -0.53 41.67
N GLY A 563 34.44 -0.08 40.74
CA GLY A 563 33.12 -0.65 40.47
C GLY A 563 33.27 -1.97 39.72
N GLY A 564 32.98 -3.09 40.38
CA GLY A 564 33.13 -4.44 39.83
C GLY A 564 32.20 -4.81 38.65
N CYS A 565 31.71 -3.84 37.87
CA CYS A 565 30.86 -4.05 36.69
C CYS A 565 31.73 -4.25 35.43
N PRO A 566 31.86 -5.49 34.89
CA PRO A 566 32.84 -5.81 33.85
C PRO A 566 32.54 -5.23 32.45
N GLY A 567 31.36 -4.65 32.23
CA GLY A 567 30.85 -4.35 30.87
C GLY A 567 30.93 -2.89 30.41
N VAL A 568 31.09 -1.91 31.30
CA VAL A 568 30.99 -0.47 30.93
C VAL A 568 32.25 0.02 30.21
N ARG A 569 33.39 -0.65 30.41
CA ARG A 569 34.72 -0.14 30.06
C ARG A 569 35.09 -0.25 28.58
N GLY A 570 34.12 -0.48 27.70
CA GLY A 570 34.32 -0.61 26.26
C GLY A 570 33.05 -0.88 25.45
N ASP A 571 31.89 -1.03 26.10
CA ASP A 571 30.61 -1.14 25.40
C ASP A 571 30.10 0.25 25.02
N TRP A 572 30.23 0.58 23.73
CA TRP A 572 29.74 1.81 23.13
C TRP A 572 28.28 2.12 23.49
N ARG A 573 27.40 1.11 23.63
CA ARG A 573 25.98 1.33 23.96
C ARG A 573 25.78 1.78 25.39
N LEU A 574 26.55 1.23 26.33
CA LEU A 574 26.48 1.62 27.74
C LEU A 574 27.12 2.99 27.97
N GLY A 575 28.24 3.28 27.29
CA GLY A 575 28.86 4.60 27.28
C GLY A 575 27.91 5.69 26.80
N ASN A 576 27.21 5.45 25.69
CA ASN A 576 26.15 6.34 25.20
C ASN A 576 24.95 6.45 26.15
N GLY A 577 24.62 5.38 26.87
CA GLY A 577 23.60 5.41 27.94
C GLY A 577 23.98 6.38 29.07
N VAL A 578 25.23 6.35 29.53
CA VAL A 578 25.74 7.29 30.55
C VAL A 578 25.73 8.72 30.03
N LEU A 579 26.22 8.93 28.81
CA LEU A 579 26.23 10.24 28.15
C LEU A 579 24.82 10.81 27.94
N ALA A 580 23.82 9.96 27.65
CA ALA A 580 22.43 10.38 27.52
C ALA A 580 21.89 10.92 28.86
N VAL A 581 22.18 10.27 29.99
CA VAL A 581 21.80 10.78 31.32
C VAL A 581 22.51 12.11 31.59
N CYS A 582 23.83 12.18 31.36
CA CYS A 582 24.60 13.42 31.53
C CYS A 582 24.04 14.56 30.67
N ARG A 583 23.67 14.31 29.41
CA ARG A 583 23.06 15.29 28.51
C ARG A 583 21.75 15.84 29.05
N ARG A 584 20.90 15.01 29.65
CA ARG A 584 19.65 15.48 30.30
C ARG A 584 19.93 16.31 31.54
N LEU A 585 20.90 15.91 32.35
CA LEU A 585 21.33 16.67 33.53
C LEU A 585 21.95 18.03 33.19
N LEU A 586 22.62 18.16 32.03
CA LEU A 586 23.16 19.41 31.53
C LEU A 586 22.05 20.47 31.31
N VAL A 587 20.85 20.06 30.87
CA VAL A 587 19.71 20.96 30.63
C VAL A 587 18.82 21.13 31.87
N HIS A 588 19.11 20.40 32.95
CA HIS A 588 18.25 20.35 34.14
C HIS A 588 18.21 21.68 34.89
N PRO A 589 17.04 22.13 35.41
CA PRO A 589 16.92 23.43 36.04
C PRO A 589 17.71 23.61 37.34
N GLY A 590 18.09 22.50 37.99
CA GLY A 590 18.94 22.46 39.19
C GLY A 590 20.45 22.30 38.93
N LEU A 591 20.92 22.59 37.71
CA LEU A 591 22.31 22.37 37.28
C LEU A 591 23.35 22.94 38.24
N ASP A 592 23.12 24.13 38.81
CA ASP A 592 24.09 24.84 39.69
C ASP A 592 24.55 23.97 40.87
N SER A 593 23.64 23.13 41.39
CA SER A 593 23.92 22.23 42.51
C SER A 593 24.57 20.89 42.09
N LEU A 594 24.64 20.63 40.79
CA LEU A 594 25.09 19.40 40.13
C LEU A 594 26.36 19.60 39.28
N LEU A 595 26.80 20.85 39.06
CA LEU A 595 27.95 21.21 38.22
C LEU A 595 29.19 20.37 38.54
N LEU A 596 29.63 20.40 39.81
CA LEU A 596 30.84 19.71 40.26
C LEU A 596 30.74 18.18 40.09
N PRO A 597 29.72 17.49 40.64
CA PRO A 597 29.62 16.03 40.46
C PRO A 597 29.42 15.59 39.00
N LEU A 598 28.75 16.40 38.17
CA LEU A 598 28.56 16.10 36.75
C LEU A 598 29.88 16.27 35.97
N ALA A 599 30.65 17.32 36.27
CA ALA A 599 31.96 17.54 35.69
C ALA A 599 32.93 16.39 36.01
N ASP A 600 32.92 15.90 37.26
CA ASP A 600 33.75 14.77 37.68
C ASP A 600 33.44 13.49 36.90
N VAL A 601 32.15 13.17 36.69
CA VAL A 601 31.72 12.01 35.90
C VAL A 601 32.12 12.15 34.44
N LEU A 602 31.87 13.31 33.82
CA LEU A 602 32.24 13.56 32.42
C LEU A 602 33.75 13.51 32.20
N GLN A 603 34.54 14.07 33.10
CA GLN A 603 36.01 14.01 33.06
C GLN A 603 36.53 12.58 33.19
N HIS A 604 35.87 11.77 34.04
CA HIS A 604 36.23 10.35 34.20
C HIS A 604 35.96 9.56 32.91
N VAL A 605 34.78 9.74 32.30
CA VAL A 605 34.43 9.07 31.03
C VAL A 605 35.35 9.52 29.90
N ALA A 606 35.64 10.83 29.79
CA ALA A 606 36.52 11.42 28.78
C ALA A 606 37.97 10.90 28.82
N SER A 607 38.44 10.46 29.99
CA SER A 607 39.83 10.04 30.21
C SER A 607 40.03 8.53 30.29
N ARG A 608 38.99 7.75 30.65
CA ARG A 608 39.14 6.33 30.99
C ARG A 608 38.22 5.35 30.26
N HIS A 609 37.29 5.81 29.45
CA HIS A 609 36.42 4.93 28.67
C HIS A 609 37.18 4.21 27.54
N GLY A 610 36.80 3.00 27.13
CA GLY A 610 37.54 2.22 26.12
C GLY A 610 37.29 2.66 24.66
N ASP A 611 36.16 3.31 24.40
CA ASP A 611 35.73 3.76 23.08
C ASP A 611 35.99 5.26 22.87
N THR A 612 36.57 5.63 21.72
CA THR A 612 37.00 7.00 21.38
C THR A 612 35.83 7.95 21.15
N ASP A 613 34.73 7.47 20.54
CA ASP A 613 33.55 8.28 20.23
C ASP A 613 32.87 8.74 21.53
N VAL A 614 32.71 7.82 22.49
CA VAL A 614 32.19 8.14 23.83
C VAL A 614 33.13 9.09 24.60
N GLN A 615 34.45 8.97 24.45
CA GLN A 615 35.41 9.90 25.07
C GLN A 615 35.26 11.31 24.50
N ASP A 616 35.18 11.45 23.18
CA ASP A 616 35.10 12.76 22.51
C ASP A 616 33.78 13.46 22.84
N HIS A 617 32.66 12.73 22.86
CA HIS A 617 31.38 13.26 23.32
C HIS A 617 31.41 13.70 24.80
N ALA A 618 32.07 12.93 25.67
CA ALA A 618 32.25 13.32 27.07
C ALA A 618 33.09 14.59 27.21
N ARG A 619 34.15 14.75 26.40
CA ARG A 619 34.99 15.97 26.36
C ARG A 619 34.20 17.17 25.86
N LEU A 620 33.38 16.99 24.83
CA LEU A 620 32.49 18.03 24.32
C LEU A 620 31.53 18.49 25.42
N TYR A 621 30.82 17.57 26.07
CA TYR A 621 29.91 17.89 27.18
C TYR A 621 30.60 18.56 28.36
N TYR A 622 31.80 18.11 28.74
CA TYR A 622 32.60 18.76 29.78
C TYR A 622 33.01 20.18 29.39
N THR A 623 33.38 20.39 28.13
CA THR A 623 33.74 21.72 27.60
C THR A 623 32.53 22.64 27.58
N LEU A 624 31.37 22.16 27.12
CA LEU A 624 30.13 22.94 27.12
C LEU A 624 29.73 23.34 28.55
N LEU A 625 29.83 22.42 29.52
CA LEU A 625 29.52 22.67 30.93
C LEU A 625 30.40 23.75 31.56
N THR A 626 31.67 23.84 31.16
CA THR A 626 32.66 24.77 31.75
C THR A 626 32.74 26.11 31.02
N THR A 627 32.30 26.20 29.76
CA THR A 627 32.48 27.38 28.90
C THR A 627 31.20 28.16 28.61
N LEU A 628 30.03 27.52 28.64
CA LEU A 628 28.75 28.16 28.29
C LEU A 628 27.93 28.55 29.52
N SER A 629 27.18 29.65 29.40
CA SER A 629 26.13 29.97 30.35
C SER A 629 24.95 29.00 30.21
N ARG A 630 24.20 28.78 31.28
CA ARG A 630 23.06 27.86 31.32
C ARG A 630 22.07 28.06 30.17
N ASP A 631 21.69 29.31 29.88
CA ASP A 631 20.72 29.60 28.81
C ASP A 631 21.26 29.25 27.42
N LYS A 632 22.56 29.48 27.20
CA LYS A 632 23.24 29.10 25.94
C LYS A 632 23.40 27.59 25.83
N LEU A 633 23.71 26.93 26.93
CA LEU A 633 23.84 25.47 27.01
C LEU A 633 22.48 24.79 26.76
N ALA A 634 21.40 25.31 27.36
CA ALA A 634 20.05 24.85 27.09
C ALA A 634 19.66 25.08 25.63
N GLY A 635 19.98 26.24 25.04
CA GLY A 635 19.75 26.50 23.62
C GLY A 635 20.50 25.54 22.68
N VAL A 636 21.78 25.29 22.92
CA VAL A 636 22.61 24.37 22.12
C VAL A 636 22.15 22.91 22.23
N LEU A 637 21.60 22.50 23.38
CA LEU A 637 21.17 21.11 23.63
C LEU A 637 19.68 20.85 23.38
N ALA A 638 18.81 21.87 23.45
CA ALA A 638 17.37 21.75 23.24
C ALA A 638 16.99 21.43 21.79
N ASP A 639 17.79 21.88 20.82
CA ASP A 639 17.56 21.67 19.38
C ASP A 639 17.69 20.19 18.93
N GLY A 640 18.03 19.29 19.85
CA GLY A 640 18.18 17.86 19.57
C GLY A 640 17.17 16.92 20.26
N ALA A 641 16.16 17.43 20.98
CA ALA A 641 15.23 16.56 21.72
C ALA A 641 13.75 16.90 21.54
N GLY A 642 13.10 16.20 20.61
CA GLY A 642 11.78 15.63 20.87
C GLY A 642 10.59 16.58 20.99
N ARG A 643 10.40 17.50 20.03
CA ARG A 643 9.04 17.94 19.66
C ARG A 643 9.08 18.35 18.19
N GLN A 644 8.61 17.46 17.32
CA GLN A 644 8.56 17.62 15.86
C GLN A 644 9.64 18.53 15.30
N VAL A 645 10.89 18.05 15.33
CA VAL A 645 11.84 18.46 14.31
C VAL A 645 11.19 18.04 12.99
N LYS A 646 10.63 19.01 12.25
CA LYS A 646 10.43 18.90 10.81
C LYS A 646 11.66 18.17 10.29
N LYS A 647 11.48 17.08 9.53
CA LYS A 647 12.53 16.18 9.01
C LYS A 647 13.68 16.85 8.22
N GLN A 648 13.88 18.17 8.35
CA GLN A 648 14.91 19.01 7.74
C GLN A 648 16.11 19.31 8.66
N ALA A 649 16.05 19.09 9.98
CA ALA A 649 17.15 19.49 10.90
C ALA A 649 18.21 18.41 11.20
N LEU A 650 18.48 17.50 10.26
CA LEU A 650 19.78 16.80 10.21
C LEU A 650 20.80 17.56 9.35
N SER A 651 20.46 18.78 8.92
CA SER A 651 21.26 19.63 8.02
C SER A 651 21.87 20.86 8.71
N SER A 652 21.75 21.02 10.03
CA SER A 652 22.04 22.28 10.73
C SER A 652 23.40 22.33 11.46
N LEU A 653 24.40 21.55 11.04
CA LEU A 653 25.76 21.61 11.60
C LEU A 653 26.79 22.35 10.73
N VAL A 654 26.39 22.96 9.62
CA VAL A 654 27.28 23.82 8.83
C VAL A 654 26.51 25.03 8.33
N ALA A 655 27.15 26.20 8.44
CA ALA A 655 26.63 27.53 8.16
C ALA A 655 25.62 27.60 7.00
N GLU A 656 24.55 28.37 7.25
CA GLU A 656 23.57 28.81 6.25
C GLU A 656 24.27 29.32 4.99
N SER A 657 24.28 28.48 3.96
CA SER A 657 24.43 28.88 2.58
C SER A 657 23.40 28.07 1.82
N GLU A 658 22.52 28.75 1.09
CA GLU A 658 21.52 28.16 0.19
C GLU A 658 22.13 27.16 -0.83
N ALA A 659 23.46 27.11 -0.94
CA ALA A 659 24.20 26.10 -1.68
C ALA A 659 24.08 24.66 -1.12
N LEU A 660 23.92 24.48 0.20
CA LEU A 660 23.93 23.14 0.84
C LEU A 660 22.56 22.42 0.80
N THR A 661 21.46 23.16 0.84
CA THR A 661 20.11 22.60 0.60
C THR A 661 19.98 22.03 -0.81
N GLY A 662 20.62 22.65 -1.80
CA GLY A 662 20.77 22.09 -3.16
C GLY A 662 21.74 20.91 -3.24
N SER A 663 22.61 20.72 -2.25
CA SER A 663 23.59 19.61 -2.20
C SER A 663 23.03 18.34 -1.54
N LEU A 664 22.09 18.49 -0.60
CA LEU A 664 21.41 17.37 0.09
C LEU A 664 20.11 16.93 -0.62
N THR A 665 19.61 17.73 -1.54
CA THR A 665 18.46 17.36 -2.39
C THR A 665 18.99 16.80 -3.70
N VAL A 666 18.48 15.63 -4.09
CA VAL A 666 18.74 15.10 -5.43
C VAL A 666 17.89 15.90 -6.41
N LEU A 667 18.52 16.79 -7.16
CA LEU A 667 17.86 17.64 -8.15
C LEU A 667 17.56 16.83 -9.40
N GLN A 668 16.39 17.03 -10.01
CA GLN A 668 16.00 16.32 -11.23
C GLN A 668 16.43 17.11 -12.47
N THR A 669 16.99 16.44 -13.46
CA THR A 669 17.22 17.01 -14.80
C THR A 669 16.19 16.45 -15.78
N GLU A 670 15.47 17.31 -16.50
CA GLU A 670 14.49 16.85 -17.51
C GLU A 670 15.15 16.39 -18.82
N THR A 671 16.36 16.89 -19.14
CA THR A 671 17.10 16.54 -20.36
C THR A 671 18.31 15.65 -20.05
N PRO A 672 18.62 14.67 -20.92
CA PRO A 672 19.78 13.80 -20.73
C PRO A 672 21.09 14.61 -20.88
N VAL A 673 21.90 14.64 -19.83
CA VAL A 673 23.15 15.42 -19.78
C VAL A 673 24.32 14.70 -20.48
N PHE A 674 24.29 13.37 -20.49
CA PHE A 674 25.28 12.52 -21.14
C PHE A 674 24.60 11.31 -21.78
N ARG A 675 25.32 10.61 -22.64
CA ARG A 675 24.84 9.43 -23.37
C ARG A 675 25.91 8.35 -23.39
N LEU A 676 25.46 7.10 -23.43
CA LEU A 676 26.32 5.96 -23.71
C LEU A 676 26.43 5.79 -25.23
N THR A 677 27.65 5.71 -25.72
CA THR A 677 27.97 5.47 -27.14
C THR A 677 28.67 4.13 -27.27
N GLU A 678 28.20 3.27 -28.17
CA GLU A 678 28.80 1.96 -28.39
C GLU A 678 30.23 2.11 -28.94
N VAL A 679 31.20 1.47 -28.28
CA VAL A 679 32.57 1.39 -28.79
C VAL A 679 32.71 0.10 -29.57
N ARG A 680 32.97 0.21 -30.87
CA ARG A 680 33.25 -0.95 -31.70
C ARG A 680 34.53 -1.62 -31.20
N PRO A 681 34.53 -2.94 -30.97
CA PRO A 681 35.78 -3.64 -30.70
C PRO A 681 36.69 -3.51 -31.93
N GLU A 682 37.93 -3.05 -31.75
CA GLU A 682 38.94 -3.19 -32.80
C GLU A 682 39.18 -4.69 -33.05
N PRO A 683 39.28 -5.13 -34.32
CA PRO A 683 39.63 -6.50 -34.65
C PRO A 683 41.09 -6.75 -34.23
N GLY A 684 41.27 -7.28 -33.03
CA GLY A 684 42.57 -7.32 -32.35
C GLY A 684 42.91 -8.68 -31.72
N ALA A 685 43.82 -9.37 -32.40
CA ALA A 685 44.72 -10.45 -32.00
C ALA A 685 44.18 -11.90 -31.93
N PRO A 686 44.80 -12.84 -32.69
CA PRO A 686 44.54 -14.27 -32.56
C PRO A 686 45.04 -14.78 -31.22
N ALA A 687 44.18 -15.49 -30.47
CA ALA A 687 44.61 -16.24 -29.30
C ALA A 687 45.64 -17.31 -29.73
N GLY A 688 46.78 -17.34 -29.04
CA GLY A 688 47.93 -18.16 -29.40
C GLY A 688 47.62 -19.65 -29.50
N GLU A 689 48.16 -20.27 -30.55
CA GLU A 689 48.13 -21.70 -30.77
C GLU A 689 48.97 -22.41 -29.70
N GLY A 690 48.32 -22.99 -28.70
CA GLY A 690 48.94 -23.91 -27.76
C GLY A 690 48.97 -25.32 -28.36
N GLN A 691 50.18 -25.87 -28.57
CA GLN A 691 50.40 -27.27 -28.92
C GLN A 691 50.13 -28.17 -27.71
N ALA A 692 49.09 -29.03 -27.74
CA ALA A 692 48.97 -30.25 -26.92
C ALA A 692 47.87 -31.25 -27.41
N ASP A 693 48.33 -32.31 -28.07
CA ASP A 693 47.97 -33.76 -28.09
C ASP A 693 46.66 -34.36 -27.50
N GLN A 694 45.49 -33.72 -27.57
CA GLN A 694 44.21 -34.46 -27.43
C GLN A 694 43.23 -34.10 -28.55
N HIS A 695 43.21 -34.91 -29.61
CA HIS A 695 42.26 -34.78 -30.71
C HIS A 695 41.07 -35.75 -30.51
N PRO A 696 39.82 -35.27 -30.54
CA PRO A 696 38.67 -36.16 -30.66
C PRO A 696 38.70 -36.83 -32.05
N GLY A 697 38.69 -38.17 -32.06
CA GLY A 697 38.79 -38.97 -33.29
C GLY A 697 37.62 -38.78 -34.26
N ASP A 698 36.40 -38.56 -33.73
CA ASP A 698 35.13 -38.52 -34.48
C ASP A 698 34.28 -37.27 -34.17
N ALA A 699 33.41 -36.86 -35.11
CA ALA A 699 32.51 -35.71 -34.95
C ALA A 699 31.53 -35.85 -33.77
N ALA A 700 31.05 -37.07 -33.48
CA ALA A 700 30.20 -37.36 -32.34
C ALA A 700 30.92 -37.16 -31.00
N ALA A 701 32.20 -37.54 -30.91
CA ALA A 701 33.00 -37.33 -29.71
C ALA A 701 33.32 -35.85 -29.46
N ALA A 702 33.51 -35.07 -30.54
CA ALA A 702 33.66 -33.62 -30.44
C ALA A 702 32.37 -32.95 -29.94
N LEU A 703 31.20 -33.39 -30.42
CA LEU A 703 29.90 -32.86 -30.01
C LEU A 703 29.57 -33.18 -28.53
N GLU A 704 29.88 -34.40 -28.08
CA GLU A 704 29.72 -34.79 -26.67
C GLU A 704 30.65 -34.00 -25.74
N ALA A 705 31.93 -33.86 -26.13
CA ALA A 705 32.89 -33.04 -25.38
C ALA A 705 32.50 -31.55 -25.33
N TYR A 706 31.90 -31.01 -26.39
CA TYR A 706 31.36 -29.65 -26.41
C TYR A 706 30.20 -29.49 -25.43
N ARG A 707 29.22 -30.40 -25.46
CA ARG A 707 28.03 -30.38 -24.59
C ARG A 707 28.38 -30.50 -23.11
N ALA A 708 29.39 -31.29 -22.77
CA ALA A 708 29.85 -31.45 -21.39
C ALA A 708 30.21 -30.10 -20.73
N GLN A 709 30.67 -29.11 -21.50
CA GLN A 709 31.04 -27.78 -20.98
C GLN A 709 29.85 -26.97 -20.46
N PHE A 710 28.63 -27.19 -20.98
CA PHE A 710 27.40 -26.50 -20.54
C PHE A 710 26.82 -27.05 -19.24
N SER A 711 27.41 -28.10 -18.65
CA SER A 711 27.02 -28.62 -17.33
C SER A 711 27.38 -27.65 -16.19
N ASP A 712 28.31 -26.72 -16.43
CA ASP A 712 28.60 -25.61 -15.50
C ASP A 712 27.67 -24.43 -15.80
N ALA A 713 26.85 -24.04 -14.82
CA ALA A 713 25.84 -22.99 -14.94
C ALA A 713 26.41 -21.60 -15.29
N GLY A 714 27.73 -21.39 -15.12
CA GLY A 714 28.43 -20.15 -15.48
C GLY A 714 29.12 -20.15 -16.85
N PHE A 715 29.11 -21.26 -17.59
CA PHE A 715 29.88 -21.37 -18.84
C PHE A 715 29.23 -20.58 -19.98
N ALA A 716 30.02 -19.70 -20.61
CA ALA A 716 29.67 -18.91 -21.80
C ALA A 716 28.33 -18.15 -21.72
N SER A 717 27.86 -17.80 -20.52
CA SER A 717 26.55 -17.17 -20.29
C SER A 717 26.59 -15.63 -20.22
N ASP A 718 27.78 -15.03 -20.24
CA ASP A 718 28.01 -13.60 -20.09
C ASP A 718 28.38 -12.92 -21.42
N ILE A 719 27.67 -11.84 -21.78
CA ILE A 719 27.99 -10.96 -22.91
C ILE A 719 28.54 -9.63 -22.36
N THR A 720 29.76 -9.26 -22.78
CA THR A 720 30.37 -7.98 -22.35
C THR A 720 30.20 -6.90 -23.41
N LEU A 721 29.35 -5.93 -23.15
CA LEU A 721 29.14 -4.75 -24.00
C LEU A 721 30.08 -3.62 -23.58
N ARG A 722 30.71 -2.95 -24.56
CA ARG A 722 31.64 -1.85 -24.31
C ARG A 722 31.03 -0.53 -24.78
N TYR A 723 30.91 0.41 -23.85
CA TYR A 723 30.35 1.74 -24.10
C TYR A 723 31.32 2.84 -23.66
N GLU A 724 31.27 3.99 -24.31
CA GLU A 724 31.93 5.23 -23.91
C GLU A 724 30.86 6.21 -23.42
N LEU A 725 31.10 6.80 -22.24
CA LEU A 725 30.25 7.84 -21.69
C LEU A 725 30.65 9.20 -22.27
N ARG A 726 29.76 9.85 -23.03
CA ARG A 726 30.02 11.15 -23.65
C ARG A 726 28.97 12.18 -23.19
N HIS A 727 29.35 13.46 -23.11
CA HIS A 727 28.38 14.53 -22.91
C HIS A 727 27.37 14.57 -24.06
N ALA A 728 26.11 14.90 -23.76
CA ALA A 728 25.09 15.09 -24.78
C ALA A 728 25.27 16.44 -25.49
N ASP A 729 24.84 16.55 -26.74
CA ASP A 729 25.05 17.73 -27.60
C ASP A 729 24.38 19.02 -27.05
N THR A 730 23.46 18.87 -26.09
CA THR A 730 22.72 19.95 -25.42
C THR A 730 23.18 20.20 -23.98
N ALA A 731 24.37 19.73 -23.58
CA ALA A 731 24.83 19.86 -22.20
C ALA A 731 25.07 21.33 -21.82
N ASP A 732 24.33 21.80 -20.82
CA ASP A 732 24.53 23.11 -20.19
C ASP A 732 25.97 23.23 -19.67
N ALA A 733 26.56 24.43 -19.72
CA ALA A 733 27.95 24.68 -19.31
C ALA A 733 28.19 24.29 -17.84
N ALA A 734 27.14 24.31 -17.03
CA ALA A 734 27.11 23.84 -15.64
C ALA A 734 27.49 22.36 -15.48
N PHE A 735 27.26 21.52 -16.50
CA PHE A 735 27.51 20.09 -16.48
C PHE A 735 28.83 19.67 -17.13
N SER A 736 29.73 20.62 -17.38
CA SER A 736 31.05 20.35 -17.98
C SER A 736 31.94 19.42 -17.14
N ARG A 737 31.71 19.35 -15.82
CA ARG A 737 32.47 18.51 -14.90
C ARG A 737 31.58 17.74 -13.93
N LEU A 738 31.57 16.42 -14.09
CA LEU A 738 30.74 15.50 -13.31
C LEU A 738 31.60 14.55 -12.49
N PHE A 739 31.13 14.20 -11.30
CA PHE A 739 31.80 13.36 -10.32
C PHE A 739 30.85 12.28 -9.80
N SER A 740 31.41 11.17 -9.34
CA SER A 740 30.67 10.08 -8.65
C SER A 740 29.41 9.63 -9.41
N LEU A 741 29.53 9.44 -10.71
CA LEU A 741 28.40 9.05 -11.55
C LEU A 741 28.04 7.59 -11.24
N ARG A 742 26.78 7.35 -10.86
CA ARG A 742 26.19 6.02 -10.71
C ARG A 742 25.09 5.85 -11.75
N LEU A 743 25.29 4.89 -12.65
CA LEU A 743 24.36 4.52 -13.71
C LEU A 743 23.53 3.35 -13.22
N HIS A 744 22.23 3.53 -13.22
CA HIS A 744 21.23 2.52 -12.90
C HIS A 744 20.57 2.04 -14.18
N PHE A 745 20.31 0.73 -14.27
CA PHE A 745 19.75 0.09 -15.46
C PHE A 745 18.52 -0.73 -15.09
N ASP A 746 17.36 -0.25 -15.51
CA ASP A 746 16.08 -0.92 -15.36
C ASP A 746 15.76 -1.78 -16.58
N ARG A 747 15.11 -2.92 -16.33
CA ARG A 747 14.72 -3.88 -17.35
C ARG A 747 13.39 -3.48 -17.98
N THR A 748 13.32 -3.46 -19.32
CA THR A 748 12.04 -3.38 -20.03
C THR A 748 11.36 -4.75 -20.17
N ASP A 749 12.14 -5.82 -20.20
CA ASP A 749 11.65 -7.19 -20.45
C ASP A 749 12.38 -8.26 -19.62
N ALA A 750 11.93 -9.50 -19.79
CA ALA A 750 12.45 -10.66 -19.07
C ALA A 750 13.57 -11.42 -19.82
N HIS A 751 14.06 -10.91 -20.96
CA HIS A 751 15.01 -11.62 -21.83
C HIS A 751 16.43 -11.69 -21.24
N TYR A 752 16.79 -10.75 -20.37
CA TYR A 752 18.09 -10.69 -19.70
C TYR A 752 17.95 -10.65 -18.17
N GLU A 753 18.99 -11.04 -17.44
CA GLU A 753 19.07 -10.87 -15.99
C GLU A 753 19.25 -9.40 -15.58
N ALA A 754 18.97 -9.09 -14.32
CA ALA A 754 19.14 -7.72 -13.80
C ALA A 754 20.62 -7.31 -13.79
N LEU A 755 20.91 -6.15 -14.36
CA LEU A 755 22.25 -5.60 -14.43
C LEU A 755 22.56 -4.84 -13.13
N PRO A 756 23.75 -5.03 -12.52
CA PRO A 756 24.17 -4.21 -11.39
C PRO A 756 24.46 -2.77 -11.81
N ASP A 757 24.33 -1.83 -10.86
CA ASP A 757 24.69 -0.43 -11.06
C ASP A 757 26.16 -0.28 -11.46
N ALA A 758 26.42 0.57 -12.46
CA ALA A 758 27.78 0.92 -12.85
C ALA A 758 28.21 2.24 -12.21
N SER A 759 29.45 2.29 -11.72
CA SER A 759 30.02 3.52 -11.15
C SER A 759 31.16 4.05 -12.02
N VAL A 760 31.10 5.34 -12.33
CA VAL A 760 32.12 6.07 -13.08
C VAL A 760 32.58 7.25 -12.22
N PRO A 761 33.88 7.34 -11.86
CA PRO A 761 34.34 8.30 -10.87
C PRO A 761 34.25 9.76 -11.34
N CYS A 762 34.49 10.03 -12.63
CA CYS A 762 34.38 11.37 -13.19
C CYS A 762 34.14 11.36 -14.70
N LEU A 763 33.48 12.40 -15.21
CA LEU A 763 33.33 12.70 -16.63
C LEU A 763 33.63 14.19 -16.84
N PHE A 764 34.60 14.50 -17.69
CA PHE A 764 35.01 15.87 -18.03
C PHE A 764 35.07 16.04 -19.54
N GLY A 765 34.57 17.16 -20.06
CA GLY A 765 34.66 17.47 -21.50
C GLY A 765 36.10 17.53 -22.05
N ASP A 766 37.07 17.90 -21.20
CA ASP A 766 38.48 18.07 -21.58
C ASP A 766 39.30 16.75 -21.53
N ARG A 767 38.69 15.63 -21.13
CA ARG A 767 39.36 14.32 -20.99
C ARG A 767 38.78 13.29 -21.95
N PRO A 768 39.54 12.24 -22.31
CA PRO A 768 38.98 11.13 -23.07
C PRO A 768 37.80 10.51 -22.31
N PRO A 769 36.72 10.14 -23.01
CA PRO A 769 35.53 9.58 -22.39
C PRO A 769 35.86 8.25 -21.68
N PRO A 770 35.33 8.01 -20.47
CA PRO A 770 35.57 6.78 -19.74
C PRO A 770 34.87 5.61 -20.45
N ALA A 771 35.62 4.52 -20.60
CA ALA A 771 35.11 3.26 -21.13
C ALA A 771 34.40 2.45 -20.02
N LEU A 772 33.16 2.08 -20.29
CA LEU A 772 32.28 1.28 -19.45
C LEU A 772 32.12 -0.12 -20.03
N ARG A 773 32.20 -1.15 -19.17
CA ARG A 773 31.96 -2.55 -19.53
C ARG A 773 30.71 -3.03 -18.81
N LEU A 774 29.67 -3.36 -19.57
CA LEU A 774 28.41 -3.90 -19.06
C LEU A 774 28.36 -5.40 -19.36
N THR A 775 28.30 -6.23 -18.32
CA THR A 775 28.19 -7.69 -18.45
C THR A 775 26.73 -8.11 -18.33
N VAL A 776 26.12 -8.50 -19.44
CA VAL A 776 24.70 -8.87 -19.51
C VAL A 776 24.57 -10.38 -19.66
N ARG A 777 23.62 -10.99 -18.93
CA ARG A 777 23.30 -12.43 -19.01
C ARG A 777 21.96 -12.64 -19.71
N PRO A 778 21.93 -13.11 -20.98
CA PRO A 778 20.69 -13.44 -21.65
C PRO A 778 20.09 -14.73 -21.08
N ARG A 779 18.79 -14.68 -20.77
CA ARG A 779 17.93 -15.86 -20.63
C ARG A 779 17.42 -16.34 -21.98
N ARG A 780 17.23 -15.40 -22.91
CA ARG A 780 16.90 -15.64 -24.31
C ARG A 780 17.72 -14.69 -25.18
N PRO A 781 18.39 -15.16 -26.25
CA PRO A 781 19.26 -14.33 -27.08
C PRO A 781 18.45 -13.45 -28.05
N ARG A 782 17.71 -12.47 -27.50
CA ARG A 782 16.86 -11.53 -28.26
C ARG A 782 17.34 -10.10 -28.12
N PRO A 783 17.09 -9.22 -29.10
CA PRO A 783 17.34 -7.80 -28.91
C PRO A 783 16.47 -7.24 -27.77
N THR A 784 17.03 -6.37 -26.94
CA THR A 784 16.32 -5.71 -25.83
C THR A 784 16.73 -4.24 -25.72
N THR A 785 16.03 -3.47 -24.90
CA THR A 785 16.33 -2.07 -24.61
C THR A 785 16.47 -1.89 -23.10
N LEU A 786 17.61 -1.40 -22.63
CA LEU A 786 17.83 -1.14 -21.20
C LEU A 786 17.46 0.31 -20.90
N ARG A 787 16.50 0.53 -19.98
CA ARG A 787 16.21 1.88 -19.48
C ARG A 787 17.31 2.30 -18.54
N ALA A 788 17.94 3.43 -18.80
CA ALA A 788 19.05 3.90 -18.00
C ALA A 788 18.68 5.20 -17.27
N SER A 789 19.11 5.33 -16.03
CA SER A 789 19.10 6.59 -15.28
C SER A 789 20.43 6.78 -14.60
N ALA A 790 20.76 8.03 -14.26
CA ALA A 790 22.01 8.33 -13.61
C ALA A 790 21.86 9.29 -12.45
N LEU A 791 22.66 9.03 -11.42
CA LEU A 791 22.87 9.92 -10.30
C LEU A 791 24.32 10.41 -10.34
N PHE A 792 24.54 11.72 -10.34
CA PHE A 792 25.86 12.31 -10.49
C PHE A 792 25.98 13.61 -9.71
N SER A 793 27.21 13.99 -9.36
CA SER A 793 27.48 15.24 -8.66
C SER A 793 28.22 16.23 -9.55
N THR A 794 27.85 17.50 -9.50
CA THR A 794 28.49 18.60 -10.24
C THR A 794 29.57 19.30 -9.39
N ALA A 795 30.42 20.11 -10.03
CA ALA A 795 31.54 20.80 -9.34
C ALA A 795 31.10 21.78 -8.24
N ASP A 796 29.85 22.24 -8.28
CA ASP A 796 29.19 23.07 -7.26
C ASP A 796 28.70 22.27 -6.04
N GLY A 797 28.95 20.96 -5.99
CA GLY A 797 28.59 20.08 -4.88
C GLY A 797 27.14 19.57 -4.90
N ARG A 798 26.37 19.91 -5.94
CA ARG A 798 24.97 19.46 -6.09
C ARG A 798 24.91 18.05 -6.65
N THR A 799 23.94 17.26 -6.16
CA THR A 799 23.68 15.91 -6.67
C THR A 799 22.43 15.94 -7.53
N TRP A 800 22.55 15.40 -8.74
CA TRP A 800 21.52 15.37 -9.75
C TRP A 800 21.11 13.93 -10.05
N HIS A 801 19.84 13.73 -10.36
CA HIS A 801 19.28 12.52 -10.93
C HIS A 801 18.63 12.87 -12.27
N GLY A 802 18.91 12.07 -13.29
CA GLY A 802 18.40 12.32 -14.63
C GLY A 802 18.18 11.04 -15.42
N PRO A 803 17.21 11.04 -16.36
CA PRO A 803 17.08 9.98 -17.33
C PRO A 803 18.26 9.99 -18.31
N LEU A 804 18.68 8.80 -18.73
CA LEU A 804 19.60 8.61 -19.84
C LEU A 804 18.83 8.13 -21.08
N PRO A 805 19.36 8.34 -22.30
CA PRO A 805 18.82 7.68 -23.47
C PRO A 805 18.88 6.17 -23.28
N ASP A 806 17.78 5.50 -23.62
CA ASP A 806 17.67 4.05 -23.60
C ASP A 806 18.83 3.39 -24.37
N VAL A 807 19.39 2.32 -23.79
CA VAL A 807 20.54 1.61 -24.35
C VAL A 807 20.05 0.36 -25.08
N PRO A 808 20.01 0.36 -26.43
CA PRO A 808 19.61 -0.83 -27.17
C PRO A 808 20.73 -1.87 -27.14
N VAL A 809 20.36 -3.10 -26.76
CA VAL A 809 21.18 -4.29 -26.97
C VAL A 809 20.75 -4.90 -28.29
N ALA A 810 21.52 -4.65 -29.35
CA ALA A 810 21.23 -5.12 -30.70
C ALA A 810 21.49 -6.62 -30.83
N PHE A 811 20.74 -7.30 -31.70
CA PHE A 811 20.88 -8.75 -31.91
C PHE A 811 22.32 -9.15 -32.29
N ARG A 812 23.02 -8.36 -33.13
CA ARG A 812 24.43 -8.62 -33.47
C ARG A 812 25.39 -8.66 -32.27
N GLN A 813 25.04 -8.02 -31.16
CA GLN A 813 25.89 -7.92 -29.97
C GLN A 813 25.82 -9.19 -29.10
N THR A 814 24.84 -10.07 -29.36
CA THR A 814 24.74 -11.36 -28.68
C THR A 814 25.62 -12.43 -29.32
N PHE A 815 26.23 -12.13 -30.47
CA PHE A 815 27.05 -13.08 -31.22
C PHE A 815 28.39 -13.28 -30.51
N LEU A 816 28.65 -14.51 -30.08
CA LEU A 816 29.93 -14.93 -29.55
C LEU A 816 30.60 -15.92 -30.49
N PRO A 817 31.95 -15.91 -30.59
CA PRO A 817 32.67 -16.98 -31.25
C PRO A 817 32.41 -18.29 -30.50
N LEU A 818 32.54 -19.42 -31.21
CA LEU A 818 32.40 -20.75 -30.65
C LEU A 818 33.21 -20.87 -29.33
N PRO A 819 32.56 -21.15 -28.18
CA PRO A 819 33.26 -21.40 -26.92
C PRO A 819 33.88 -22.81 -26.96
N ALA A 820 34.94 -22.95 -27.75
CA ALA A 820 35.71 -24.18 -27.87
C ALA A 820 36.84 -24.23 -26.83
N PRO A 821 37.21 -25.42 -26.34
CA PRO A 821 38.41 -25.61 -25.57
C PRO A 821 39.64 -25.07 -26.33
N PRO A 822 40.60 -24.43 -25.63
CA PRO A 822 41.79 -23.85 -26.26
C PRO A 822 42.70 -24.88 -26.96
N SER A 823 42.50 -26.18 -26.68
CA SER A 823 43.22 -27.31 -27.31
C SER A 823 42.69 -27.72 -28.68
N TRP A 824 41.54 -27.18 -29.13
CA TRP A 824 40.91 -27.59 -30.39
C TRP A 824 41.51 -26.91 -31.61
N SER A 825 41.90 -27.72 -32.60
CA SER A 825 42.35 -27.23 -33.91
C SER A 825 41.19 -26.68 -34.74
N ARG A 826 41.48 -25.91 -35.80
CA ARG A 826 40.44 -25.50 -36.78
C ARG A 826 39.73 -26.69 -37.42
N GLY A 827 40.43 -27.82 -37.57
CA GLY A 827 39.84 -29.07 -38.07
C GLY A 827 38.78 -29.64 -37.11
N ASP A 828 39.03 -29.58 -35.81
CA ASP A 828 38.08 -30.05 -34.79
C ASP A 828 36.82 -29.16 -34.74
N ARG A 829 36.99 -27.84 -34.90
CA ARG A 829 35.86 -26.90 -35.01
C ARG A 829 35.00 -27.17 -36.24
N SER A 830 35.62 -27.51 -37.38
CA SER A 830 34.86 -27.89 -38.58
C SER A 830 34.09 -29.20 -38.41
N ARG A 831 34.66 -30.19 -37.70
CA ARG A 831 33.95 -31.44 -37.39
C ARG A 831 32.77 -31.20 -36.45
N LEU A 832 32.91 -30.30 -35.46
CA LEU A 832 31.79 -29.88 -34.61
C LEU A 832 30.69 -29.21 -35.44
N PHE A 833 31.06 -28.30 -36.35
CA PHE A 833 30.09 -27.64 -37.23
C PHE A 833 29.29 -28.66 -38.04
N ASP A 834 29.96 -29.64 -38.66
CA ASP A 834 29.28 -30.66 -39.46
C ASP A 834 28.40 -31.57 -38.57
N GLY A 835 28.84 -31.91 -37.37
CA GLY A 835 28.03 -32.66 -36.40
C GLY A 835 26.76 -31.91 -35.95
N LEU A 836 26.87 -30.63 -35.59
CA LEU A 836 25.72 -29.80 -35.20
C LEU A 836 24.77 -29.56 -36.39
N TRP A 837 25.33 -29.42 -37.60
CA TRP A 837 24.56 -29.22 -38.83
C TRP A 837 23.65 -30.40 -39.14
N GLU A 838 24.19 -31.62 -39.11
CA GLU A 838 23.39 -32.84 -39.36
C GLU A 838 22.37 -33.10 -38.25
N GLU A 839 22.68 -32.79 -36.98
CA GLU A 839 21.73 -32.97 -35.88
C GLU A 839 20.55 -32.00 -35.94
N ILE A 840 20.79 -30.73 -36.25
CA ILE A 840 19.70 -29.73 -36.38
C ILE A 840 18.78 -30.07 -37.54
N LEU A 841 19.33 -30.54 -38.67
CA LEU A 841 18.54 -30.96 -39.82
C LEU A 841 17.83 -32.31 -39.61
N ALA A 842 18.36 -33.19 -38.78
CA ALA A 842 17.71 -34.47 -38.44
C ALA A 842 16.56 -34.30 -37.44
N ALA A 843 16.54 -33.18 -36.70
CA ALA A 843 15.54 -32.90 -35.67
C ALA A 843 14.19 -32.39 -36.21
N ASP A 844 14.09 -32.11 -37.53
CA ASP A 844 12.85 -31.70 -38.21
C ASP A 844 11.76 -32.80 -38.26
N ASP A 845 12.11 -34.06 -38.00
CA ASP A 845 11.16 -35.19 -38.01
C ASP A 845 10.41 -35.40 -36.67
N ASP A 846 10.82 -34.74 -35.57
CA ASP A 846 10.19 -34.83 -34.24
C ASP A 846 9.54 -33.48 -33.84
N ASP A 847 8.20 -33.47 -33.63
CA ASP A 847 7.33 -32.30 -33.37
C ASP A 847 7.72 -31.39 -32.16
N ASP A 848 8.70 -31.80 -31.34
CA ASP A 848 9.12 -31.09 -30.11
C ASP A 848 10.53 -30.45 -30.21
N SER A 849 11.27 -30.64 -31.31
CA SER A 849 12.61 -30.08 -31.51
C SER A 849 12.53 -28.67 -32.13
N GLY A 850 13.07 -27.64 -31.47
CA GLY A 850 13.04 -26.26 -31.95
C GLY A 850 13.93 -25.92 -33.15
N GLY A 851 14.50 -26.93 -33.82
CA GLY A 851 15.41 -26.79 -34.97
C GLY A 851 14.71 -26.20 -36.20
N ALA A 852 15.44 -25.48 -37.04
CA ALA A 852 14.94 -25.00 -38.32
C ALA A 852 16.06 -24.73 -39.33
N ASP A 853 15.76 -24.96 -40.61
CA ASP A 853 16.58 -24.59 -41.76
C ASP A 853 16.01 -23.36 -42.49
N SER A 854 16.87 -22.57 -43.12
CA SER A 854 16.47 -21.38 -43.87
C SER A 854 17.50 -21.00 -44.93
N LEU A 855 17.04 -20.47 -46.05
CA LEU A 855 17.90 -19.97 -47.13
C LEU A 855 17.68 -18.48 -47.35
N PHE A 856 18.75 -17.69 -47.25
CA PHE A 856 18.75 -16.26 -47.58
C PHE A 856 19.60 -16.01 -48.84
N CYS A 857 19.01 -15.38 -49.85
CA CYS A 857 19.68 -15.07 -51.11
C CYS A 857 19.75 -13.55 -51.33
N CYS A 858 20.91 -13.04 -51.73
CA CYS A 858 21.07 -11.64 -52.12
C CYS A 858 21.97 -11.50 -53.36
N GLY A 859 21.72 -10.47 -54.17
CA GLY A 859 22.54 -10.14 -55.34
C GLY A 859 23.79 -9.38 -54.94
N LEU A 860 24.84 -10.11 -54.54
CA LEU A 860 26.17 -9.57 -54.22
C LEU A 860 27.20 -10.21 -55.13
N GLU A 861 28.07 -9.38 -55.71
CA GLU A 861 29.26 -9.85 -56.44
C GLU A 861 30.26 -10.52 -55.47
N GLU A 862 31.06 -11.46 -55.97
CA GLU A 862 32.01 -12.25 -55.18
C GLU A 862 32.97 -11.39 -54.35
N ALA A 863 33.52 -10.32 -54.94
CA ALA A 863 34.42 -9.40 -54.23
C ALA A 863 33.72 -8.61 -53.10
N ALA A 864 32.42 -8.31 -53.24
CA ALA A 864 31.63 -7.66 -52.21
C ALA A 864 31.23 -8.64 -51.09
N LEU A 865 31.04 -9.91 -51.44
CA LEU A 865 30.79 -10.99 -50.48
C LEU A 865 32.02 -11.24 -49.59
N ASP A 866 33.21 -11.31 -50.17
CA ASP A 866 34.47 -11.47 -49.43
C ASP A 866 34.69 -10.32 -48.45
N ALA A 867 34.50 -9.07 -48.90
CA ALA A 867 34.59 -7.89 -48.05
C ALA A 867 33.55 -7.89 -46.90
N LEU A 868 32.35 -8.42 -47.15
CA LEU A 868 31.31 -8.56 -46.13
C LEU A 868 31.67 -9.63 -45.09
N VAL A 869 32.19 -10.77 -45.54
CA VAL A 869 32.67 -11.85 -44.67
C VAL A 869 33.83 -11.39 -43.80
N GLU A 870 34.82 -10.70 -44.37
CA GLU A 870 35.94 -10.12 -43.63
C GLU A 870 35.48 -9.10 -42.57
N ARG A 871 34.46 -8.30 -42.89
CA ARG A 871 33.98 -7.24 -42.00
C ARG A 871 33.09 -7.73 -40.86
N HIS A 872 32.23 -8.70 -41.11
CA HIS A 872 31.16 -9.08 -40.19
C HIS A 872 31.28 -10.50 -39.63
N PHE A 873 31.95 -11.42 -40.34
CA PHE A 873 31.97 -12.84 -39.98
C PHE A 873 33.35 -13.41 -39.65
N LEU A 874 34.43 -12.65 -39.87
CA LEU A 874 35.82 -13.11 -39.68
C LEU A 874 36.10 -13.75 -38.31
N SER A 875 35.55 -13.19 -37.23
CA SER A 875 35.72 -13.73 -35.86
C SER A 875 34.95 -15.03 -35.59
N PHE A 876 34.04 -15.40 -36.49
CA PHE A 876 33.11 -16.53 -36.34
C PHE A 876 33.36 -17.64 -37.38
N LEU A 877 34.44 -17.51 -38.18
CA LEU A 877 34.81 -18.48 -39.22
C LEU A 877 35.35 -19.77 -38.61
N VAL A 878 34.83 -20.89 -39.12
CA VAL A 878 35.27 -22.24 -38.75
C VAL A 878 36.24 -22.83 -39.78
N THR A 879 36.12 -22.40 -41.04
CA THR A 879 36.94 -22.84 -42.18
C THR A 879 37.86 -21.71 -42.67
N ASP A 880 38.93 -22.07 -43.39
CA ASP A 880 39.81 -21.11 -44.04
C ASP A 880 39.20 -20.72 -45.40
N PRO A 881 38.94 -19.42 -45.68
CA PRO A 881 38.37 -18.98 -46.95
C PRO A 881 39.22 -19.36 -48.18
N ALA A 882 40.49 -19.72 -48.01
CA ALA A 882 41.42 -19.99 -49.12
C ALA A 882 41.21 -21.31 -49.88
N ARG A 883 40.27 -22.18 -49.49
CA ARG A 883 40.19 -23.58 -49.99
C ARG A 883 39.14 -23.92 -51.04
N GLY A 884 38.30 -22.97 -51.49
CA GLY A 884 37.25 -23.26 -52.49
C GLY A 884 36.09 -24.10 -51.95
N ASP A 885 36.05 -24.35 -50.64
CA ASP A 885 34.93 -24.92 -49.90
C ASP A 885 33.95 -23.80 -49.48
N PRO A 886 32.65 -24.10 -49.27
CA PRO A 886 31.70 -23.09 -48.78
C PRO A 886 32.15 -22.53 -47.43
N VAL A 887 32.07 -21.22 -47.26
CA VAL A 887 32.50 -20.54 -46.03
C VAL A 887 31.55 -20.93 -44.90
N LYS A 888 32.08 -21.64 -43.90
CA LYS A 888 31.32 -22.10 -42.71
C LYS A 888 31.47 -21.10 -41.56
N VAL A 889 30.34 -20.55 -41.10
CA VAL A 889 30.26 -19.58 -39.99
C VAL A 889 29.44 -20.17 -38.85
N LEU A 890 29.96 -20.12 -37.62
CA LEU A 890 29.24 -20.57 -36.42
C LEU A 890 29.09 -19.43 -35.43
N LEU A 891 27.85 -19.03 -35.18
CA LEU A 891 27.50 -18.03 -34.18
C LEU A 891 26.97 -18.73 -32.94
N PHE A 892 27.64 -18.54 -31.81
CA PHE A 892 27.15 -18.99 -30.52
C PHE A 892 26.33 -17.87 -29.86
N LEU A 893 25.15 -18.24 -29.37
CA LEU A 893 24.18 -17.34 -28.74
C LEU A 893 23.86 -17.85 -27.33
N PRO A 894 24.34 -17.18 -26.27
CA PRO A 894 24.07 -17.62 -24.91
C PRO A 894 22.56 -17.59 -24.59
N PRO A 895 22.03 -18.53 -23.78
CA PRO A 895 22.78 -19.47 -22.94
C PRO A 895 23.25 -20.76 -23.64
N ALA A 896 22.58 -21.24 -24.70
CA ALA A 896 22.93 -22.52 -25.35
C ALA A 896 22.45 -22.63 -26.81
N SER A 897 22.16 -21.53 -27.50
CA SER A 897 21.64 -21.53 -28.87
C SER A 897 22.75 -21.34 -29.91
N HIS A 898 22.53 -21.85 -31.12
CA HIS A 898 23.50 -21.86 -32.22
C HIS A 898 22.85 -21.41 -33.53
N VAL A 899 23.58 -20.60 -34.30
CA VAL A 899 23.24 -20.32 -35.70
C VAL A 899 24.44 -20.69 -36.56
N LEU A 900 24.24 -21.69 -37.41
CA LEU A 900 25.22 -22.20 -38.37
C LEU A 900 24.90 -21.63 -39.75
N MET A 901 25.91 -21.21 -40.49
CA MET A 901 25.73 -20.73 -41.86
C MET A 901 26.76 -21.32 -42.82
N LYS A 902 26.31 -21.75 -44.00
CA LYS A 902 27.14 -22.09 -45.17
C LYS A 902 26.93 -21.03 -46.24
N ILE A 903 27.97 -20.27 -46.56
CA ILE A 903 27.93 -19.17 -47.53
C ILE A 903 28.60 -19.64 -48.83
N ARG A 904 27.91 -19.47 -49.96
CA ARG A 904 28.42 -19.78 -51.31
C ARG A 904 28.00 -18.70 -52.31
N SER A 905 28.81 -18.49 -53.34
CA SER A 905 28.46 -17.66 -54.51
C SER A 905 28.06 -18.58 -55.67
N GLU A 906 26.87 -18.36 -56.24
CA GLU A 906 26.34 -19.09 -57.41
C GLU A 906 25.69 -18.09 -58.38
N GLU A 907 26.10 -18.09 -59.65
CA GLU A 907 25.43 -17.40 -60.78
C GLU A 907 24.90 -15.97 -60.46
N ASP A 908 25.78 -15.07 -59.98
CA ASP A 908 25.50 -13.67 -59.60
C ASP A 908 24.67 -13.46 -58.32
N ALA A 909 24.48 -14.49 -57.49
CA ALA A 909 23.85 -14.39 -56.18
C ALA A 909 24.68 -15.05 -55.07
N ALA A 910 24.68 -14.44 -53.88
CA ALA A 910 25.22 -15.04 -52.66
C ALA A 910 24.11 -15.80 -51.92
N HIS A 911 24.36 -17.08 -51.63
CA HIS A 911 23.46 -17.96 -50.89
C HIS A 911 23.99 -18.16 -49.46
N PHE A 912 23.18 -17.78 -48.48
CA PHE A 912 23.40 -18.01 -47.06
C PHE A 912 22.44 -19.11 -46.61
N HIS A 913 22.94 -20.34 -46.51
CA HIS A 913 22.16 -21.44 -45.96
C HIS A 913 22.35 -21.47 -44.44
N ILE A 914 21.26 -21.32 -43.69
CA ILE A 914 21.24 -21.11 -42.24
C ILE A 914 20.56 -22.31 -41.57
N ALA A 915 21.17 -22.85 -40.53
CA ALA A 915 20.55 -23.84 -39.64
C ALA A 915 20.65 -23.34 -38.19
N THR A 916 19.56 -23.46 -37.42
CA THR A 916 19.53 -23.03 -36.01
C THR A 916 18.73 -24.00 -35.15
N ASP A 917 19.08 -24.08 -33.87
CA ASP A 917 18.38 -24.86 -32.84
C ASP A 917 17.17 -24.13 -32.21
N ASP A 918 16.97 -22.84 -32.53
CA ASP A 918 15.79 -22.06 -32.14
C ASP A 918 15.24 -21.28 -33.34
N TRP A 919 14.17 -21.81 -33.95
CA TRP A 919 13.50 -21.20 -35.10
C TRP A 919 13.08 -19.73 -34.88
N GLN A 920 12.86 -19.31 -33.63
CA GLN A 920 12.42 -17.94 -33.31
C GLN A 920 13.53 -16.90 -33.54
N LEU A 921 14.77 -17.34 -33.77
CA LEU A 921 15.90 -16.47 -34.11
C LEU A 921 15.96 -16.09 -35.60
N LEU A 922 15.32 -16.87 -36.49
CA LEU A 922 15.38 -16.65 -37.93
C LEU A 922 14.91 -15.25 -38.37
N PRO A 923 13.81 -14.67 -37.84
CA PRO A 923 13.41 -13.31 -38.20
C PRO A 923 14.44 -12.25 -37.82
N HIS A 924 15.11 -12.43 -36.67
CA HIS A 924 16.17 -11.52 -36.21
C HIS A 924 17.44 -11.68 -37.06
N MET A 925 17.79 -12.91 -37.44
CA MET A 925 18.90 -13.17 -38.36
C MET A 925 18.63 -12.60 -39.75
N ASN A 926 17.41 -12.75 -40.27
CA ASN A 926 17.02 -12.17 -41.56
C ASN A 926 17.11 -10.65 -41.54
N SER A 927 16.63 -9.98 -40.48
CA SER A 927 16.75 -8.51 -40.37
C SER A 927 18.22 -8.05 -40.25
N PHE A 928 19.08 -8.82 -39.57
CA PHE A 928 20.52 -8.57 -39.53
C PHE A 928 21.17 -8.73 -40.92
N LEU A 929 20.91 -9.82 -41.64
CA LEU A 929 21.45 -10.06 -42.99
C LEU A 929 20.98 -8.99 -43.98
N LEU A 930 19.71 -8.58 -43.94
CA LEU A 930 19.22 -7.47 -44.74
C LEU A 930 19.95 -6.15 -44.41
N SER A 931 20.26 -5.88 -43.14
CA SER A 931 20.95 -4.64 -42.74
C SER A 931 22.39 -4.54 -43.26
N ILE A 932 23.10 -5.67 -43.35
CA ILE A 932 24.49 -5.71 -43.83
C ILE A 932 24.59 -5.82 -45.36
N THR A 933 23.59 -6.40 -46.02
CA THR A 933 23.56 -6.58 -47.48
C THR A 933 22.95 -5.41 -48.24
N SER A 934 22.09 -4.61 -47.61
CA SER A 934 21.46 -3.42 -48.23
C SER A 934 22.31 -2.13 -48.15
N CYS A 935 23.44 -2.14 -47.44
CA CYS A 935 24.30 -0.99 -47.27
C CYS A 935 25.36 -0.96 -48.38
N PRO A 936 25.27 -0.06 -49.39
CA PRO A 936 26.30 0.05 -50.41
C PRO A 936 27.62 0.48 -49.73
N ALA A 937 28.71 -0.21 -50.07
CA ALA A 937 30.05 0.12 -49.60
C ALA A 937 30.34 1.61 -49.90
N SER A 938 30.19 2.46 -48.89
CA SER A 938 30.74 3.81 -48.91
C SER A 938 32.18 3.71 -48.43
N SER A 939 33.08 4.07 -49.35
CA SER A 939 34.51 4.32 -49.20
C SER A 939 34.89 5.08 -47.94
#